data_AF-A0AAI9SZQ6-F1
#
_entry.id   AF-A0AAI9SZQ6-F1
#
_cell.length_a   1.000
_cell.length_b   1.000
_cell.length_c   1.000
_cell.angle_alpha   90.00
_cell.angle_beta   90.00
_cell.angle_gamma   90.00
#
_symmetry.space_group_name_H-M   'P 1'
#
loop_
_entity.id
_entity.type
_entity.pdbx_description
1 polymer ?
#
loop_
_entity_poly.entity_id
_entity_poly.type
_entity_poly.pdbx_seq_one_letter_code
_entity_poly.pdbx_strand_id
1 'polypeptide(L)'
;MSIQLLHWILFVSCILPILASDGVKLTELAFESYKTQAEDGFIINIENSDLTLLDGPRYFYTLLTFTSTNPSHECKTCQELQPVIAQVSKSWFADYSESHFLSFVQIDLNDASNHKLFRDLDMFTVPHLWLIPPSMDDVPFDLQNTPFSEFQIPKSSQNQQVMALAQFLGEHLQKIISVRGEDATGKFIKTFIITFSAIIFIKKKGPTFVTSTKKSSVICYLSIAFILLCVGGYQYAVQNRVPFLIKGDNGELILISGGTHYQFAVETLLVDLNYAALASITLLLIKLGNYQINESSLIKSENLRTCQKDVKKRKENEKGDERGNGIKNGKEGVKKDGAVEVKGCVKATKEEEKKVKLTAAGAGAGAGAGAGTGTGVGAVAGAVAETTTAVSKNDAHCAKYNFDKTKWVQSLSQEEKRLLQLEIDELHITWLALLYRELTKPYFLNLKRFLQQQQLENKTIFPKSKDIYSWSKLTPVDNIKCLILGQDPYHNYNQAHGLAFSVLEPSKPPPSLINIYKTLAIDYPDFVTPKSGDLTKWAKEEGVLMLNAVLTVEAHKANSHAERGWEQFTEEVIKQAIEYHVKNGEKGFVIMAWGTPAQRRIEKFNRFLNEHKDKFLVLKTVHPSPLSAHRGFFRSQVFKNCNTWLERNNGEKIDWSLVDE
;
A
#
# COMPACT_ATOMS: atom_id res chain seq x y z
N MET A 1 -21.67 33.38 28.61
CA MET A 1 -20.33 33.24 27.98
C MET A 1 -19.71 34.63 27.94
N SER A 2 -18.81 34.93 28.88
CA SER A 2 -18.34 36.30 29.12
C SER A 2 -17.42 36.82 28.01
N ILE A 3 -17.49 38.14 27.81
CA ILE A 3 -16.68 38.99 26.92
C ILE A 3 -15.15 38.77 27.06
N GLN A 4 -14.69 38.13 28.13
CA GLN A 4 -13.30 37.68 28.31
C GLN A 4 -12.87 36.58 27.35
N LEU A 5 -13.79 35.71 26.87
CA LEU A 5 -13.44 34.67 25.89
C LEU A 5 -13.20 35.27 24.49
N LEU A 6 -13.91 36.37 24.16
CA LEU A 6 -13.77 37.07 22.89
C LEU A 6 -12.46 37.88 22.82
N HIS A 7 -12.02 38.45 23.95
CA HIS A 7 -10.73 39.14 24.04
C HIS A 7 -9.54 38.17 23.95
N TRP A 8 -9.66 36.95 24.49
CA TRP A 8 -8.62 35.92 24.30
C TRP A 8 -8.52 35.42 22.86
N ILE A 9 -9.64 35.29 22.14
CA ILE A 9 -9.65 34.88 20.73
C ILE A 9 -9.06 35.98 19.82
N LEU A 10 -9.33 37.26 20.12
CA LEU A 10 -8.76 38.39 19.38
C LEU A 10 -7.27 38.63 19.71
N PHE A 11 -6.82 38.35 20.94
CA PHE A 11 -5.41 38.49 21.31
C PHE A 11 -4.52 37.39 20.71
N VAL A 12 -5.05 36.16 20.59
CA VAL A 12 -4.34 35.05 19.90
C VAL A 12 -4.34 35.23 18.38
N SER A 13 -5.31 35.95 17.81
CA SER A 13 -5.36 36.30 16.39
C SER A 13 -4.35 37.38 15.97
N CYS A 14 -3.83 38.19 16.90
CA CYS A 14 -2.97 39.34 16.58
C CYS A 14 -1.47 39.10 16.83
N ILE A 15 -1.07 37.95 17.41
CA ILE A 15 0.35 37.63 17.69
C ILE A 15 0.90 36.55 16.72
N LEU A 16 0.08 36.09 15.77
CA LEU A 16 0.44 35.05 14.80
C LEU A 16 0.79 35.53 13.37
N PRO A 17 1.18 36.80 13.12
CA PRO A 17 1.94 37.11 11.92
C PRO A 17 3.20 37.94 12.24
N ILE A 18 4.21 37.33 12.86
CA ILE A 18 5.57 37.91 12.90
C ILE A 18 6.64 36.88 12.45
N LEU A 19 6.26 35.72 11.91
CA LEU A 19 7.24 34.73 11.39
C LEU A 19 6.86 34.14 10.02
N ALA A 20 6.16 34.90 9.17
CA ALA A 20 5.93 34.51 7.77
C ALA A 20 5.53 35.72 6.90
N SER A 21 6.42 36.69 6.66
CA SER A 21 6.13 37.76 5.68
C SER A 21 6.42 37.32 4.24
N ASP A 22 7.40 36.45 4.02
CA ASP A 22 7.99 36.32 2.68
C ASP A 22 7.28 35.28 1.79
N GLY A 23 6.60 34.29 2.38
CA GLY A 23 5.83 33.27 1.65
C GLY A 23 4.47 33.75 1.12
N VAL A 24 3.88 34.76 1.76
CA VAL A 24 2.54 35.27 1.43
C VAL A 24 2.54 35.96 0.06
N LYS A 25 3.56 36.76 -0.22
CA LYS A 25 3.68 37.56 -1.45
C LYS A 25 3.72 36.71 -2.73
N LEU A 26 4.44 35.59 -2.72
CA LEU A 26 4.59 34.70 -3.88
C LEU A 26 3.34 33.90 -4.21
N THR A 27 2.62 33.47 -3.17
CA THR A 27 1.38 32.72 -3.36
C THR A 27 0.29 33.65 -3.88
N GLU A 28 0.21 34.87 -3.35
CA GLU A 28 -0.67 35.92 -3.85
C GLU A 28 -0.38 36.25 -5.33
N LEU A 29 0.90 36.43 -5.70
CA LEU A 29 1.30 36.64 -7.09
C LEU A 29 0.93 35.47 -8.02
N ALA A 30 1.06 34.22 -7.57
CA ALA A 30 0.64 33.05 -8.35
C ALA A 30 -0.88 33.01 -8.55
N PHE A 31 -1.66 33.38 -7.53
CA PHE A 31 -3.11 33.50 -7.62
C PHE A 31 -3.57 34.67 -8.50
N GLU A 32 -2.87 35.81 -8.44
CA GLU A 32 -3.10 36.95 -9.33
C GLU A 32 -2.80 36.60 -10.79
N SER A 33 -1.69 35.90 -11.04
CA SER A 33 -1.36 35.39 -12.38
C SER A 33 -2.47 34.47 -12.91
N TYR A 34 -2.90 33.49 -12.13
CA TYR A 34 -4.00 32.60 -12.53
C TYR A 34 -5.32 33.35 -12.80
N LYS A 35 -5.62 34.41 -12.03
CA LYS A 35 -6.82 35.22 -12.22
C LYS A 35 -6.79 36.05 -13.50
N THR A 36 -5.60 36.48 -13.92
CA THR A 36 -5.41 37.29 -15.14
C THR A 36 -5.22 36.44 -16.39
N GLN A 37 -4.62 35.25 -16.26
CA GLN A 37 -4.24 34.35 -17.35
C GLN A 37 -4.61 32.89 -17.02
N ALA A 38 -5.92 32.63 -16.89
CA ALA A 38 -6.45 31.34 -16.41
C ALA A 38 -6.02 30.11 -17.26
N GLU A 39 -5.68 30.32 -18.54
CA GLU A 39 -5.19 29.26 -19.41
C GLU A 39 -3.77 28.80 -19.04
N ASP A 40 -2.90 29.73 -18.62
CA ASP A 40 -1.47 29.50 -18.35
C ASP A 40 -1.20 28.90 -16.95
N GLY A 41 -2.22 28.83 -16.08
CA GLY A 41 -2.11 28.23 -14.76
C GLY A 41 -1.47 29.16 -13.73
N PHE A 42 -0.91 28.58 -12.66
CA PHE A 42 -0.31 29.34 -11.55
C PHE A 42 1.18 29.61 -11.79
N ILE A 43 1.51 30.31 -12.88
CA ILE A 43 2.88 30.59 -13.33
C ILE A 43 3.17 32.08 -13.19
N ILE A 44 4.27 32.45 -12.53
CA ILE A 44 4.69 33.85 -12.37
C ILE A 44 5.65 34.21 -13.51
N ASN A 45 5.30 35.20 -14.32
CA ASN A 45 6.18 35.69 -15.39
C ASN A 45 7.15 36.75 -14.85
N ILE A 46 8.44 36.62 -15.17
CA ILE A 46 9.46 37.61 -14.83
C ILE A 46 9.67 38.59 -15.99
N GLU A 47 9.54 39.87 -15.66
CA GLU A 47 9.87 40.99 -16.54
C GLU A 47 11.17 41.66 -16.03
N ASN A 48 11.94 42.30 -16.93
CA ASN A 48 13.14 43.07 -16.61
C ASN A 48 14.34 42.30 -16.03
N SER A 49 14.42 40.97 -16.24
CA SER A 49 15.41 40.12 -15.56
C SER A 49 15.38 40.26 -14.04
N ASP A 50 14.28 40.73 -13.46
CA ASP A 50 14.19 41.02 -12.04
C ASP A 50 13.91 39.74 -11.25
N LEU A 51 14.99 39.14 -10.72
CA LEU A 51 14.93 37.97 -9.86
C LEU A 51 14.91 38.33 -8.37
N THR A 52 14.68 39.59 -8.00
CA THR A 52 14.62 40.01 -6.58
C THR A 52 13.49 39.32 -5.81
N LEU A 53 12.46 38.81 -6.52
CA LEU A 53 11.45 37.91 -5.96
C LEU A 53 12.04 36.66 -5.29
N LEU A 54 13.25 36.29 -5.69
CA LEU A 54 13.98 35.11 -5.23
C LEU A 54 15.08 35.45 -4.20
N ASP A 55 15.26 36.73 -3.86
CA ASP A 55 16.26 37.16 -2.87
C ASP A 55 15.87 36.76 -1.43
N GLY A 56 16.89 36.53 -0.60
CA GLY A 56 16.72 36.25 0.83
C GLY A 56 16.39 34.78 1.17
N PRO A 57 16.02 34.51 2.44
CA PRO A 57 15.78 33.16 2.92
C PRO A 57 14.49 32.57 2.34
N ARG A 58 14.62 31.52 1.54
CA ARG A 58 13.54 30.79 0.87
C ARG A 58 13.33 29.41 1.50
N TYR A 59 12.11 29.18 1.97
CA TYR A 59 11.67 27.89 2.51
C TYR A 59 10.94 27.01 1.48
N PHE A 60 11.01 27.39 0.20
CA PHE A 60 10.24 26.79 -0.90
C PHE A 60 11.13 26.50 -2.10
N TYR A 61 10.70 25.55 -2.91
CA TYR A 61 11.31 25.25 -4.20
C TYR A 61 10.79 26.20 -5.27
N THR A 62 11.62 26.50 -6.26
CA THR A 62 11.22 27.30 -7.42
C THR A 62 11.51 26.53 -8.70
N LEU A 63 10.48 26.25 -9.50
CA LEU A 63 10.65 25.72 -10.85
C LEU A 63 10.80 26.91 -11.82
N LEU A 64 12.04 27.22 -12.20
CA LEU A 64 12.35 28.20 -13.24
C LEU A 64 12.21 27.58 -14.62
N THR A 65 11.42 28.21 -15.48
CA THR A 65 11.23 27.80 -16.87
C THR A 65 11.80 28.87 -17.79
N PHE A 66 12.87 28.53 -18.52
CA PHE A 66 13.42 29.36 -19.58
C PHE A 66 12.77 28.94 -20.90
N THR A 67 12.10 29.85 -21.59
CA THR A 67 11.30 29.52 -22.77
C THR A 67 11.32 30.64 -23.81
N SER A 68 10.71 30.39 -24.96
CA SER A 68 10.38 31.45 -25.92
C SER A 68 8.99 31.27 -26.51
N THR A 69 8.15 32.31 -26.39
CA THR A 69 6.83 32.33 -27.03
C THR A 69 6.84 32.94 -28.43
N ASN A 70 7.97 33.50 -28.88
CA ASN A 70 8.06 34.12 -30.19
C ASN A 70 8.02 33.05 -31.31
N PRO A 71 7.01 33.07 -32.21
CA PRO A 71 6.92 32.10 -33.31
C PRO A 71 8.12 32.16 -34.26
N SER A 72 8.78 33.31 -34.39
CA SER A 72 9.96 33.50 -35.23
C SER A 72 11.22 32.80 -34.71
N HIS A 73 11.24 32.35 -33.45
CA HIS A 73 12.33 31.55 -32.90
C HIS A 73 12.19 30.04 -33.17
N GLU A 74 11.10 29.61 -33.85
CA GLU A 74 10.85 28.23 -34.29
C GLU A 74 10.92 27.17 -33.17
N CYS A 75 10.74 27.56 -31.89
CA CYS A 75 10.79 26.63 -30.77
C CYS A 75 9.47 25.87 -30.59
N LYS A 76 9.28 24.79 -31.36
CA LYS A 76 8.09 23.95 -31.24
C LYS A 76 7.94 23.31 -29.85
N THR A 77 9.05 22.88 -29.25
CA THR A 77 9.08 22.30 -27.91
C THR A 77 8.64 23.29 -26.83
N CYS A 78 8.95 24.58 -26.98
CA CYS A 78 8.49 25.62 -26.06
C CYS A 78 6.96 25.72 -26.03
N GLN A 79 6.32 25.65 -27.21
CA GLN A 79 4.86 25.70 -27.34
C GLN A 79 4.17 24.45 -26.80
N GLU A 80 4.74 23.27 -27.03
CA GLU A 80 4.18 21.99 -26.55
C GLU A 80 4.33 21.83 -25.03
N LEU A 81 5.35 22.45 -24.42
CA LEU A 81 5.65 22.34 -23.00
C LEU A 81 4.79 23.27 -22.13
N GLN A 82 4.36 24.42 -22.63
CA GLN A 82 3.51 25.36 -21.89
C GLN A 82 2.27 24.70 -21.25
N PRO A 83 1.41 23.98 -22.01
CA PRO A 83 0.24 23.34 -21.42
C PRO A 83 0.60 22.20 -20.45
N VAL A 84 1.80 21.61 -20.57
CA VAL A 84 2.31 20.61 -19.62
C VAL A 84 2.55 21.26 -18.26
N ILE A 85 3.29 22.37 -18.22
CA ILE A 85 3.62 23.09 -16.99
C ILE A 85 2.34 23.66 -16.37
N ALA A 86 1.46 24.25 -17.18
CA ALA A 86 0.17 24.77 -16.73
C ALA A 86 -0.70 23.69 -16.06
N GLN A 87 -0.77 22.48 -16.63
CA GLN A 87 -1.54 21.39 -16.04
C GLN A 87 -0.96 20.90 -14.71
N VAL A 88 0.37 20.82 -14.63
CA VAL A 88 1.07 20.42 -13.39
C VAL A 88 0.93 21.50 -12.32
N SER A 89 1.05 22.78 -12.67
CA SER A 89 0.86 23.90 -11.73
C SER A 89 -0.56 23.92 -11.18
N LYS A 90 -1.59 23.81 -12.05
CA LYS A 90 -2.99 23.69 -11.62
C LYS A 90 -3.20 22.50 -10.69
N SER A 91 -2.59 21.35 -10.99
CA SER A 91 -2.69 20.15 -10.14
C SER A 91 -2.01 20.35 -8.78
N TRP A 92 -0.83 20.99 -8.76
CA TRP A 92 -0.12 21.30 -7.53
C TRP A 92 -0.94 22.20 -6.61
N PHE A 93 -1.42 23.35 -7.10
CA PHE A 93 -2.22 24.27 -6.29
C PHE A 93 -3.59 23.70 -5.91
N ALA A 94 -4.13 22.73 -6.66
CA ALA A 94 -5.35 22.02 -6.30
C ALA A 94 -5.17 20.96 -5.20
N ASP A 95 -3.95 20.42 -5.05
CA ASP A 95 -3.60 19.47 -3.98
C ASP A 95 -3.04 20.20 -2.74
N TYR A 96 -2.42 21.37 -2.95
CA TYR A 96 -1.63 22.08 -1.95
C TYR A 96 -1.90 23.59 -1.93
N SER A 97 -3.17 24.01 -1.93
CA SER A 97 -3.58 25.42 -2.06
C SER A 97 -3.00 26.39 -1.02
N GLU A 98 -2.68 25.89 0.18
CA GLU A 98 -2.10 26.67 1.29
C GLU A 98 -0.58 26.46 1.44
N SER A 99 0.05 25.72 0.52
CA SER A 99 1.45 25.30 0.66
C SER A 99 2.38 26.25 -0.06
N HIS A 100 3.07 27.10 0.69
CA HIS A 100 4.19 27.92 0.23
C HIS A 100 5.45 27.09 -0.03
N PHE A 101 5.37 25.99 -0.79
CA PHE A 101 6.46 25.00 -0.90
C PHE A 101 7.00 24.83 -2.32
N LEU A 102 6.25 25.21 -3.34
CA LEU A 102 6.69 25.23 -4.73
C LEU A 102 6.07 26.43 -5.45
N SER A 103 6.91 27.17 -6.16
CA SER A 103 6.50 28.25 -7.06
C SER A 103 6.92 27.93 -8.49
N PHE A 104 6.06 28.28 -9.46
CA PHE A 104 6.34 28.14 -10.89
C PHE A 104 6.65 29.52 -11.43
N VAL A 105 7.84 29.68 -12.01
CA VAL A 105 8.32 30.97 -12.51
C VAL A 105 8.80 30.80 -13.93
N GLN A 106 8.44 31.72 -14.81
CA GLN A 106 8.77 31.68 -16.23
C GLN A 106 9.55 32.92 -16.64
N ILE A 107 10.58 32.69 -17.44
CA ILE A 107 11.44 33.72 -18.04
C ILE A 107 11.40 33.51 -19.56
N ASP A 108 10.80 34.47 -20.26
CA ASP A 108 10.59 34.39 -21.70
C ASP A 108 11.62 35.23 -22.46
N LEU A 109 12.29 34.61 -23.44
CA LEU A 109 13.23 35.28 -24.34
C LEU A 109 12.55 36.30 -25.27
N ASN A 110 11.25 36.19 -25.50
CA ASN A 110 10.49 37.16 -26.29
C ASN A 110 10.49 38.55 -25.63
N ASP A 111 10.64 38.61 -24.31
CA ASP A 111 10.86 39.87 -23.60
C ASP A 111 12.33 40.31 -23.77
N ALA A 112 12.54 41.43 -24.47
CA ALA A 112 13.86 42.00 -24.71
C ALA A 112 14.61 42.34 -23.42
N SER A 113 13.89 42.62 -22.34
CA SER A 113 14.48 42.95 -21.04
C SER A 113 15.13 41.73 -20.35
N ASN A 114 14.79 40.50 -20.78
CA ASN A 114 15.39 39.25 -20.30
C ASN A 114 16.67 38.87 -21.05
N HIS A 115 16.99 39.49 -22.21
CA HIS A 115 18.14 39.10 -23.05
C HIS A 115 19.49 39.17 -22.33
N LYS A 116 19.62 40.10 -21.38
CA LYS A 116 20.84 40.21 -20.55
C LYS A 116 21.04 38.94 -19.74
N LEU A 117 20.00 38.45 -19.06
CA LEU A 117 20.05 37.26 -18.23
C LEU A 117 20.45 36.00 -19.03
N PHE A 118 19.87 35.80 -20.22
CA PHE A 118 20.23 34.66 -21.08
C PHE A 118 21.70 34.68 -21.51
N ARG A 119 22.26 35.88 -21.80
CA ARG A 119 23.69 36.03 -22.11
C ARG A 119 24.58 35.78 -20.90
N ASP A 120 24.20 36.30 -19.75
CA ASP A 120 24.97 36.15 -18.51
C ASP A 120 25.01 34.68 -18.04
N LEU A 121 23.99 33.88 -18.38
CA LEU A 121 23.91 32.43 -18.11
C LEU A 121 24.54 31.56 -19.21
N ASP A 122 25.09 32.15 -20.27
CA ASP A 122 25.61 31.44 -21.45
C ASP A 122 24.59 30.47 -22.08
N MET A 123 23.30 30.84 -22.04
CA MET A 123 22.20 29.99 -22.46
C MET A 123 21.83 30.22 -23.93
N PHE A 124 22.26 29.30 -24.80
CA PHE A 124 22.02 29.37 -26.24
C PHE A 124 20.83 28.55 -26.75
N THR A 125 20.22 27.75 -25.87
CA THR A 125 19.09 26.86 -26.20
C THR A 125 17.93 27.10 -25.25
N VAL A 126 16.70 26.82 -25.72
CA VAL A 126 15.47 26.81 -24.93
C VAL A 126 14.54 25.70 -25.47
N PRO A 127 13.66 25.09 -24.65
CA PRO A 127 13.38 25.41 -23.25
C PRO A 127 14.23 24.64 -22.23
N HIS A 128 14.47 25.25 -21.07
CA HIS A 128 15.12 24.62 -19.90
C HIS A 128 14.22 24.76 -18.66
N LEU A 129 14.17 23.70 -17.84
CA LEU A 129 13.40 23.69 -16.59
C LEU A 129 14.34 23.37 -15.43
N TRP A 130 14.59 24.36 -14.60
CA TRP A 130 15.49 24.24 -13.46
C TRP A 130 14.71 24.29 -12.17
N LEU A 131 14.82 23.23 -11.37
CA LEU A 131 14.27 23.20 -10.03
C LEU A 131 15.32 23.66 -9.03
N ILE A 132 15.06 24.82 -8.43
CA ILE A 132 15.92 25.45 -7.43
C ILE A 132 15.45 25.03 -6.02
N PRO A 133 16.34 24.53 -5.16
CA PRO A 133 16.01 24.15 -3.80
C PRO A 133 15.84 25.37 -2.88
N PRO A 134 15.18 25.19 -1.72
CA PRO A 134 15.15 26.19 -0.65
C PRO A 134 16.57 26.60 -0.23
N SER A 135 16.75 27.88 0.10
CA SER A 135 18.02 28.43 0.61
C SER A 135 17.75 29.20 1.89
N MET A 136 18.54 28.96 2.94
CA MET A 136 18.36 29.60 4.25
C MET A 136 19.30 30.78 4.47
N ASP A 137 20.14 31.07 3.48
CA ASP A 137 21.15 32.13 3.56
C ASP A 137 20.53 33.48 3.19
N ASP A 138 20.87 34.52 3.96
CA ASP A 138 20.39 35.90 3.76
C ASP A 138 21.25 36.63 2.71
N VAL A 139 21.46 35.97 1.57
CA VAL A 139 22.35 36.41 0.49
C VAL A 139 21.50 36.73 -0.74
N PRO A 140 21.84 37.77 -1.54
CA PRO A 140 21.18 38.03 -2.82
C PRO A 140 21.18 36.79 -3.70
N PHE A 141 20.06 36.53 -4.38
CA PHE A 141 19.91 35.35 -5.21
C PHE A 141 20.81 35.44 -6.44
N ASP A 142 21.82 34.57 -6.48
CA ASP A 142 22.71 34.44 -7.62
C ASP A 142 22.41 33.15 -8.38
N LEU A 143 21.76 33.31 -9.53
CA LEU A 143 21.36 32.21 -10.39
C LEU A 143 22.54 31.42 -10.98
N GLN A 144 23.73 32.03 -11.15
CA GLN A 144 24.89 31.35 -11.72
C GLN A 144 25.53 30.34 -10.76
N ASN A 145 25.51 30.67 -9.46
CA ASN A 145 26.16 29.88 -8.42
C ASN A 145 25.18 29.03 -7.61
N THR A 146 23.87 29.18 -7.81
CA THR A 146 22.85 28.40 -7.10
C THR A 146 22.74 26.98 -7.69
N PRO A 147 22.80 25.92 -6.86
CA PRO A 147 22.58 24.55 -7.34
C PRO A 147 21.14 24.37 -7.83
N PHE A 148 20.96 23.68 -8.96
CA PHE A 148 19.64 23.34 -9.51
C PHE A 148 19.60 21.90 -10.02
N SER A 149 18.39 21.34 -10.05
CA SER A 149 18.11 20.09 -10.75
C SER A 149 17.40 20.39 -12.07
N GLU A 150 17.97 19.97 -13.20
CA GLU A 150 17.35 20.17 -14.50
C GLU A 150 16.41 19.02 -14.87
N PHE A 151 15.18 19.36 -15.28
CA PHE A 151 14.23 18.39 -15.81
C PHE A 151 14.47 18.16 -17.30
N GLN A 152 14.80 16.91 -17.64
CA GLN A 152 14.99 16.48 -19.03
C GLN A 152 13.64 16.15 -19.66
N ILE A 153 13.23 16.95 -20.64
CA ILE A 153 11.91 16.82 -21.29
C ILE A 153 11.88 15.54 -22.15
N PRO A 154 11.02 14.56 -21.84
CA PRO A 154 10.97 13.33 -22.61
C PRO A 154 10.31 13.56 -23.99
N LYS A 155 10.85 12.89 -25.02
CA LYS A 155 10.25 12.83 -26.37
C LYS A 155 9.06 11.88 -26.38
N SER A 156 7.97 12.27 -25.72
CA SER A 156 6.78 11.45 -25.51
C SER A 156 5.50 12.27 -25.72
N SER A 157 4.34 11.64 -25.55
CA SER A 157 3.06 12.38 -25.59
C SER A 157 2.99 13.42 -24.47
N GLN A 158 2.18 14.48 -24.68
CA GLN A 158 1.96 15.54 -23.70
C GLN A 158 1.53 15.00 -22.33
N ASN A 159 0.61 14.02 -22.31
CA ASN A 159 0.19 13.37 -21.06
C ASN A 159 1.34 12.66 -20.33
N GLN A 160 2.26 12.03 -21.07
CA GLN A 160 3.44 11.40 -20.47
C GLN A 160 4.43 12.45 -19.96
N GLN A 161 4.58 13.59 -20.66
CA GLN A 161 5.38 14.73 -20.18
C GLN A 161 4.80 15.31 -18.89
N VAL A 162 3.47 15.42 -18.78
CA VAL A 162 2.78 15.86 -17.56
C VAL A 162 3.06 14.91 -16.39
N MET A 163 2.94 13.60 -16.62
CA MET A 163 3.25 12.61 -15.57
C MET A 163 4.74 12.63 -15.19
N ALA A 164 5.64 12.75 -16.17
CA ALA A 164 7.07 12.82 -15.93
C ALA A 164 7.47 14.06 -15.14
N LEU A 165 6.89 15.23 -15.47
CA LEU A 165 7.14 16.47 -14.73
C LEU A 165 6.55 16.39 -13.31
N ALA A 166 5.32 15.88 -13.17
CA ALA A 166 4.70 15.67 -11.86
C ALA A 166 5.48 14.69 -10.98
N GLN A 167 6.03 13.62 -11.58
CA GLN A 167 6.89 12.66 -10.90
C GLN A 167 8.23 13.29 -10.50
N PHE A 168 8.90 13.99 -11.43
CA PHE A 168 10.16 14.68 -11.16
C PHE A 168 10.02 15.67 -9.99
N LEU A 169 8.99 16.51 -10.03
CA LEU A 169 8.67 17.42 -8.94
C LEU A 169 8.33 16.65 -7.66
N GLY A 170 7.52 15.60 -7.76
CA GLY A 170 7.13 14.81 -6.59
C GLY A 170 8.29 14.11 -5.89
N GLU A 171 9.28 13.62 -6.64
CA GLU A 171 10.51 13.03 -6.14
C GLU A 171 11.39 14.06 -5.42
N HIS A 172 11.58 15.25 -5.99
CA HIS A 172 12.39 16.30 -5.35
C HIS A 172 11.69 16.92 -4.14
N LEU A 173 10.38 17.14 -4.23
CA LEU A 173 9.56 17.76 -3.19
C LEU A 173 9.17 16.77 -2.09
N GLN A 174 9.30 15.46 -2.33
CA GLN A 174 8.79 14.39 -1.48
C GLN A 174 7.27 14.54 -1.24
N LYS A 175 6.53 14.87 -2.30
CA LYS A 175 5.09 15.13 -2.32
C LYS A 175 4.45 14.42 -3.52
N ILE A 176 3.23 13.93 -3.37
CA ILE A 176 2.52 13.30 -4.49
C ILE A 176 1.70 14.40 -5.19
N ILE A 177 1.88 14.56 -6.51
CA ILE A 177 1.07 15.46 -7.32
C ILE A 177 0.05 14.63 -8.09
N SER A 178 -1.23 14.76 -7.73
CA SER A 178 -2.31 14.03 -8.37
C SER A 178 -2.73 14.80 -9.63
N VAL A 179 -2.20 14.40 -10.79
CA VAL A 179 -2.59 15.02 -12.06
C VAL A 179 -4.05 14.68 -12.35
N ARG A 180 -4.93 15.66 -12.16
CA ARG A 180 -6.35 15.54 -12.49
C ARG A 180 -6.51 15.83 -13.97
N GLY A 181 -7.13 14.92 -14.71
CA GLY A 181 -7.56 15.23 -16.08
C GLY A 181 -8.54 16.41 -16.04
N GLU A 182 -8.40 17.34 -16.98
CA GLU A 182 -9.33 18.48 -17.10
C GLU A 182 -10.78 17.99 -17.19
N ASP A 183 -11.66 18.79 -16.59
CA ASP A 183 -13.13 18.68 -16.59
C ASP A 183 -13.80 17.96 -15.41
N ALA A 184 -13.35 18.22 -14.18
CA ALA A 184 -14.15 17.95 -12.98
C ALA A 184 -15.46 18.77 -12.98
N THR A 185 -15.43 20.00 -13.49
CA THR A 185 -16.58 20.92 -13.53
C THR A 185 -17.61 20.52 -14.57
N GLY A 186 -17.21 20.13 -15.78
CA GLY A 186 -18.13 19.60 -16.79
C GLY A 186 -18.61 18.19 -16.49
N LYS A 187 -17.81 17.36 -15.80
CA LYS A 187 -18.34 16.13 -15.16
C LYS A 187 -19.37 16.46 -14.10
N PHE A 188 -19.14 17.46 -13.25
CA PHE A 188 -20.12 17.91 -12.26
C PHE A 188 -21.37 18.47 -12.93
N ILE A 189 -21.27 19.30 -13.96
CA ILE A 189 -22.41 19.88 -14.67
C ILE A 189 -23.19 18.79 -15.41
N LYS A 190 -22.53 17.88 -16.13
CA LYS A 190 -23.20 16.73 -16.76
C LYS A 190 -23.88 15.85 -15.73
N THR A 191 -23.19 15.52 -14.65
CA THR A 191 -23.76 14.71 -13.57
C THR A 191 -24.92 15.44 -12.93
N PHE A 192 -24.80 16.73 -12.63
CA PHE A 192 -25.85 17.57 -12.06
C PHE A 192 -27.06 17.64 -13.00
N ILE A 193 -26.88 17.88 -14.30
CA ILE A 193 -27.98 17.90 -15.27
C ILE A 193 -28.65 16.54 -15.38
N ILE A 194 -27.90 15.44 -15.40
CA ILE A 194 -28.44 14.07 -15.47
C ILE A 194 -29.22 13.76 -14.20
N THR A 195 -28.64 14.00 -13.02
CA THR A 195 -29.25 13.71 -11.72
C THR A 195 -30.44 14.61 -11.45
N PHE A 196 -30.36 15.90 -11.80
CA PHE A 196 -31.46 16.85 -11.62
C PHE A 196 -32.58 16.60 -12.61
N SER A 197 -32.27 16.20 -13.84
CA SER A 197 -33.28 15.73 -14.81
C SER A 197 -33.96 14.45 -14.33
N ALA A 198 -33.22 13.51 -13.73
CA ALA A 198 -33.79 12.32 -13.11
C ALA A 198 -34.67 12.67 -11.90
N ILE A 199 -34.26 13.63 -11.06
CA ILE A 199 -35.07 14.13 -9.93
C ILE A 199 -36.33 14.84 -10.43
N ILE A 200 -36.26 15.67 -11.47
CA ILE A 200 -37.43 16.32 -12.08
C ILE A 200 -38.35 15.26 -12.70
N PHE A 201 -37.80 14.23 -13.35
CA PHE A 201 -38.58 13.12 -13.89
C PHE A 201 -39.26 12.30 -12.79
N ILE A 202 -38.57 12.01 -11.69
CA ILE A 202 -39.12 11.36 -10.49
C ILE A 202 -40.12 12.28 -9.78
N LYS A 203 -39.95 13.61 -9.77
CA LYS A 203 -40.92 14.54 -9.17
C LYS A 203 -42.17 14.69 -10.04
N LYS A 204 -42.02 14.65 -11.38
CA LYS A 204 -43.10 14.83 -12.37
C LYS A 204 -43.86 13.54 -12.67
N LYS A 205 -43.23 12.36 -12.60
CA LYS A 205 -43.82 11.02 -12.82
C LYS A 205 -43.79 10.09 -11.60
N GLY A 206 -43.04 10.40 -10.55
CA GLY A 206 -42.99 9.58 -9.33
C GLY A 206 -44.27 9.56 -8.52
N PRO A 207 -45.14 10.60 -8.49
CA PRO A 207 -46.42 10.48 -7.80
C PRO A 207 -47.32 9.40 -8.40
N THR A 208 -47.23 9.12 -9.70
CA THR A 208 -48.00 8.06 -10.37
C THR A 208 -47.32 6.68 -10.31
N PHE A 209 -45.99 6.62 -10.19
CA PHE A 209 -45.26 5.34 -10.04
C PHE A 209 -45.25 4.84 -8.59
N VAL A 210 -45.10 5.74 -7.61
CA VAL A 210 -44.98 5.42 -6.17
C VAL A 210 -46.34 5.16 -5.51
N THR A 211 -47.44 5.66 -6.07
CA THR A 211 -48.80 5.36 -5.56
C THR A 211 -49.30 3.97 -5.97
N SER A 212 -48.65 3.30 -6.93
CA SER A 212 -48.99 1.93 -7.36
C SER A 212 -48.16 0.85 -6.66
N THR A 213 -47.09 1.20 -5.96
CA THR A 213 -46.21 0.23 -5.28
C THR A 213 -46.47 0.21 -3.77
N LYS A 214 -46.73 -0.98 -3.20
CA LYS A 214 -46.88 -1.15 -1.75
C LYS A 214 -45.61 -0.67 -1.05
N LYS A 215 -45.73 0.25 -0.08
CA LYS A 215 -44.61 0.85 0.70
C LYS A 215 -43.58 -0.17 1.22
N SER A 216 -44.01 -1.40 1.52
CA SER A 216 -43.14 -2.50 1.98
C SER A 216 -42.13 -2.98 0.93
N SER A 217 -42.49 -3.00 -0.36
CA SER A 217 -41.59 -3.44 -1.43
C SER A 217 -40.47 -2.44 -1.68
N VAL A 218 -40.75 -1.14 -1.57
CA VAL A 218 -39.73 -0.07 -1.74
C VAL A 218 -38.68 -0.15 -0.64
N ILE A 219 -39.10 -0.34 0.61
CA ILE A 219 -38.19 -0.50 1.75
C ILE A 219 -37.32 -1.76 1.58
N CYS A 220 -37.91 -2.85 1.06
CA CYS A 220 -37.18 -4.08 0.76
C CYS A 220 -36.07 -3.85 -0.29
N TYR A 221 -36.39 -3.21 -1.42
CA TYR A 221 -35.39 -2.92 -2.44
C TYR A 221 -34.28 -1.96 -1.98
N LEU A 222 -34.63 -0.94 -1.20
CA LEU A 222 -33.64 -0.03 -0.60
C LEU A 222 -32.73 -0.74 0.40
N SER A 223 -33.29 -1.66 1.19
CA SER A 223 -32.50 -2.45 2.14
C SER A 223 -31.55 -3.41 1.43
N ILE A 224 -32.00 -4.07 0.37
CA ILE A 224 -31.16 -4.95 -0.46
C ILE A 224 -30.04 -4.15 -1.12
N ALA A 225 -30.33 -2.98 -1.68
CA ALA A 225 -29.33 -2.12 -2.29
C ALA A 225 -28.27 -1.64 -1.28
N PHE A 226 -28.70 -1.29 -0.06
CA PHE A 226 -27.79 -0.90 1.02
C PHE A 226 -26.88 -2.07 1.44
N ILE A 227 -27.43 -3.28 1.60
CA ILE A 227 -26.64 -4.47 1.95
C ILE A 227 -25.62 -4.78 0.85
N LEU A 228 -26.01 -4.73 -0.43
CA LEU A 228 -25.09 -4.95 -1.55
C LEU A 228 -23.93 -3.96 -1.51
N LEU A 229 -24.20 -2.66 -1.37
CA LEU A 229 -23.15 -1.64 -1.25
C LEU A 229 -22.19 -1.90 -0.09
N CYS A 230 -22.71 -2.32 1.08
CA CYS A 230 -21.87 -2.64 2.22
C CYS A 230 -21.00 -3.89 2.00
N VAL A 231 -21.54 -4.93 1.34
CA VAL A 231 -20.85 -6.22 1.12
C VAL A 231 -19.88 -6.16 -0.05
N GLY A 232 -20.15 -5.38 -1.09
CA GLY A 232 -19.30 -5.22 -2.27
C GLY A 232 -17.95 -4.54 -2.03
N GLY A 233 -17.75 -3.99 -0.83
CA GLY A 233 -16.52 -3.29 -0.46
C GLY A 233 -16.54 -1.79 -0.77
N TYR A 234 -17.72 -1.17 -0.94
CA TYR A 234 -17.84 0.27 -1.20
C TYR A 234 -17.13 1.12 -0.14
N GLN A 235 -17.27 0.77 1.15
CA GLN A 235 -16.62 1.51 2.24
C GLN A 235 -15.09 1.40 2.16
N TYR A 236 -14.56 0.23 1.79
CA TYR A 236 -13.14 0.03 1.55
C TYR A 236 -12.64 0.90 0.39
N ALA A 237 -13.38 0.93 -0.73
CA ALA A 237 -13.05 1.73 -1.90
C ALA A 237 -13.03 3.24 -1.60
N VAL A 238 -14.01 3.73 -0.83
CA VAL A 238 -14.10 5.14 -0.41
C VAL A 238 -12.99 5.51 0.57
N GLN A 239 -12.75 4.67 1.59
CA GLN A 239 -11.77 4.97 2.64
C GLN A 239 -10.34 4.97 2.11
N ASN A 240 -10.01 4.05 1.20
CA ASN A 240 -8.66 3.90 0.66
C ASN A 240 -8.45 4.68 -0.64
N ARG A 241 -9.45 5.43 -1.11
CA ARG A 241 -9.42 6.21 -2.36
C ARG A 241 -8.90 5.39 -3.54
N VAL A 242 -9.40 4.17 -3.68
CA VAL A 242 -8.92 3.24 -4.70
C VAL A 242 -9.19 3.81 -6.11
N PRO A 243 -8.24 3.66 -7.05
CA PRO A 243 -8.44 4.11 -8.42
C PRO A 243 -9.60 3.32 -9.08
N PHE A 244 -10.35 4.00 -9.95
CA PHE A 244 -11.50 3.39 -10.61
C PHE A 244 -11.09 2.36 -11.66
N LEU A 245 -10.05 2.68 -12.45
CA LEU A 245 -9.45 1.86 -13.50
C LEU A 245 -7.93 2.12 -13.50
N ILE A 246 -7.14 1.08 -13.77
CA ILE A 246 -5.69 1.21 -13.98
C ILE A 246 -5.35 0.68 -15.37
N LYS A 247 -4.40 1.35 -16.04
CA LYS A 247 -3.82 0.91 -17.30
C LYS A 247 -2.50 0.19 -17.00
N GLY A 248 -2.36 -1.06 -17.43
CA GLY A 248 -1.14 -1.83 -17.27
C GLY A 248 0.00 -1.29 -18.13
N ASP A 249 1.20 -1.84 -17.94
CA ASP A 249 2.45 -1.38 -18.59
C ASP A 249 2.38 -1.41 -20.13
N ASN A 250 1.58 -2.33 -20.69
CA ASN A 250 1.35 -2.47 -22.13
C ASN A 250 0.21 -1.58 -22.66
N GLY A 251 -0.43 -0.78 -21.79
CA GLY A 251 -1.56 0.04 -22.15
C GLY A 251 -2.94 -0.67 -22.07
N GLU A 252 -3.01 -1.89 -21.54
CA GLU A 252 -4.27 -2.62 -21.39
C GLU A 252 -5.05 -2.16 -20.15
N LEU A 253 -6.39 -2.15 -20.24
CA LEU A 253 -7.25 -1.82 -19.10
C LEU A 253 -7.36 -3.01 -18.15
N ILE A 254 -6.91 -2.84 -16.91
CA ILE A 254 -7.02 -3.86 -15.87
C ILE A 254 -8.29 -3.58 -15.06
N LEU A 255 -9.29 -4.45 -15.22
CA LEU A 255 -10.60 -4.35 -14.56
C LEU A 255 -10.66 -5.05 -13.20
N ILE A 256 -9.81 -6.05 -12.99
CA ILE A 256 -9.75 -6.87 -11.77
C ILE A 256 -8.33 -6.78 -11.24
N SER A 257 -8.19 -6.40 -9.98
CA SER A 257 -6.88 -6.26 -9.36
C SER A 257 -6.21 -7.63 -9.19
N GLY A 258 -4.92 -7.71 -9.52
CA GLY A 258 -4.12 -8.91 -9.29
C GLY A 258 -3.65 -8.94 -7.83
N GLY A 259 -4.22 -9.81 -7.00
CA GLY A 259 -3.82 -10.00 -5.61
C GLY A 259 -5.01 -10.21 -4.66
N THR A 260 -4.74 -10.33 -3.36
CA THR A 260 -5.77 -10.58 -2.31
C THR A 260 -6.09 -9.37 -1.45
N HIS A 261 -5.29 -8.29 -1.56
CA HIS A 261 -5.36 -7.12 -0.67
C HIS A 261 -5.72 -5.82 -1.38
N TYR A 262 -5.90 -5.85 -2.70
CA TYR A 262 -6.30 -4.70 -3.48
C TYR A 262 -7.64 -4.97 -4.17
N GLN A 263 -8.39 -3.91 -4.45
CA GLN A 263 -9.66 -3.98 -5.17
C GLN A 263 -9.86 -2.66 -5.92
N PHE A 264 -10.19 -2.71 -7.21
CA PHE A 264 -10.53 -1.50 -7.97
C PHE A 264 -12.00 -1.12 -7.78
N ALA A 265 -12.35 0.16 -7.94
CA ALA A 265 -13.75 0.57 -7.76
C ALA A 265 -14.67 -0.03 -8.85
N VAL A 266 -14.15 -0.30 -10.06
CA VAL A 266 -14.92 -1.04 -11.09
C VAL A 266 -15.17 -2.49 -10.67
N GLU A 267 -14.26 -3.09 -9.89
CA GLU A 267 -14.37 -4.46 -9.39
C GLU A 267 -15.48 -4.57 -8.34
N THR A 268 -15.64 -3.57 -7.46
CA THR A 268 -16.79 -3.43 -6.55
C THR A 268 -18.12 -3.47 -7.31
N LEU A 269 -18.25 -2.75 -8.42
CA LEU A 269 -19.47 -2.74 -9.24
C LEU A 269 -19.75 -4.11 -9.88
N LEU A 270 -18.71 -4.80 -10.36
CA LEU A 270 -18.85 -6.13 -10.95
C LEU A 270 -19.29 -7.17 -9.91
N VAL A 271 -18.75 -7.10 -8.69
CA VAL A 271 -19.13 -7.96 -7.56
C VAL A 271 -20.58 -7.71 -7.15
N ASP A 272 -20.99 -6.44 -7.02
CA ASP A 272 -22.37 -6.07 -6.67
C ASP A 272 -23.38 -6.56 -7.71
N LEU A 273 -23.05 -6.43 -9.00
CA LEU A 273 -23.90 -6.93 -10.08
C LEU A 273 -24.04 -8.46 -10.04
N ASN A 274 -22.95 -9.17 -9.74
CA ASN A 274 -22.98 -10.63 -9.63
C ASN A 274 -23.85 -11.08 -8.45
N TYR A 275 -23.67 -10.47 -7.27
CA TYR A 275 -24.51 -10.78 -6.10
C TYR A 275 -25.97 -10.41 -6.31
N ALA A 276 -26.27 -9.29 -6.96
CA ALA A 276 -27.63 -8.92 -7.31
C ALA A 276 -28.27 -9.93 -8.28
N ALA A 277 -27.51 -10.42 -9.28
CA ALA A 277 -27.98 -11.42 -10.22
C ALA A 277 -28.28 -12.76 -9.52
N LEU A 278 -27.36 -13.24 -8.69
CA LEU A 278 -27.53 -14.47 -7.91
C LEU A 278 -28.74 -14.36 -6.96
N ALA A 279 -28.84 -13.27 -6.19
CA ALA A 279 -29.97 -13.04 -5.30
C ALA A 279 -31.31 -13.01 -6.05
N SER A 280 -31.34 -12.37 -7.22
CA SER A 280 -32.54 -12.31 -8.09
C SER A 280 -32.94 -13.69 -8.60
N ILE A 281 -31.97 -14.51 -9.03
CA ILE A 281 -32.19 -15.89 -9.48
C ILE A 281 -32.71 -16.74 -8.31
N THR A 282 -32.11 -16.65 -7.12
CA THR A 282 -32.57 -17.37 -5.94
C THR A 282 -34.00 -16.99 -5.56
N LEU A 283 -34.34 -15.69 -5.57
CA LEU A 283 -35.69 -15.23 -5.30
C LEU A 283 -36.69 -15.71 -6.35
N LEU A 284 -36.29 -15.74 -7.63
CA LEU A 284 -37.09 -16.33 -8.72
C LEU A 284 -37.31 -17.82 -8.50
N LEU A 285 -36.29 -18.59 -8.12
CA LEU A 285 -36.38 -20.02 -7.84
C LEU A 285 -37.30 -20.32 -6.65
N ILE A 286 -37.21 -19.54 -5.56
CA ILE A 286 -38.12 -19.66 -4.42
C ILE A 286 -39.56 -19.33 -4.83
N LYS A 287 -39.75 -18.28 -5.64
CA LYS A 287 -41.07 -17.87 -6.11
C LYS A 287 -41.69 -18.88 -7.08
N LEU A 288 -40.87 -19.52 -7.92
CA LEU A 288 -41.27 -20.63 -8.79
C LEU A 288 -41.55 -21.91 -7.98
N GLY A 289 -40.79 -22.16 -6.91
CA GLY A 289 -40.99 -23.29 -6.00
C GLY A 289 -42.25 -23.21 -5.14
N ASN A 290 -42.81 -22.00 -4.95
CA ASN A 290 -44.06 -21.75 -4.24
C ASN A 290 -45.29 -21.70 -5.17
N TYR A 291 -45.19 -22.14 -6.43
CA TYR A 291 -46.35 -22.29 -7.30
C TYR A 291 -47.29 -23.35 -6.72
N GLN A 292 -48.45 -22.93 -6.22
CA GLN A 292 -49.44 -23.85 -5.68
C GLN A 292 -49.99 -24.73 -6.81
N ILE A 293 -49.83 -26.04 -6.63
CA ILE A 293 -50.45 -27.04 -7.48
C ILE A 293 -51.96 -27.00 -7.17
N ASN A 294 -52.72 -26.32 -8.01
CA ASN A 294 -54.18 -26.48 -8.04
C ASN A 294 -54.53 -27.70 -8.89
N GLU A 295 -55.71 -28.31 -8.69
CA GLU A 295 -56.19 -29.48 -9.46
C GLU A 295 -56.23 -29.28 -10.99
N SER A 296 -56.02 -28.05 -11.49
CA SER A 296 -55.92 -27.69 -12.91
C SER A 296 -54.48 -27.44 -13.41
N SER A 297 -53.45 -27.59 -12.57
CA SER A 297 -52.05 -27.41 -12.95
C SER A 297 -51.43 -28.71 -13.48
N LEU A 298 -51.53 -28.93 -14.79
CA LEU A 298 -50.96 -30.08 -15.48
C LEU A 298 -49.44 -29.92 -15.65
N ILE A 299 -48.66 -30.73 -14.93
CA ILE A 299 -47.22 -30.90 -15.17
C ILE A 299 -47.05 -31.58 -16.54
N LYS A 300 -46.49 -30.86 -17.51
CA LYS A 300 -46.35 -31.29 -18.92
C LYS A 300 -45.42 -32.51 -19.13
N SER A 301 -44.79 -33.02 -18.08
CA SER A 301 -43.92 -34.21 -18.12
C SER A 301 -44.58 -35.52 -17.64
N GLU A 302 -45.79 -35.50 -17.08
CA GLU A 302 -46.46 -36.74 -16.63
C GLU A 302 -47.34 -37.41 -17.70
N ASN A 303 -47.71 -36.70 -18.77
CA ASN A 303 -48.53 -37.27 -19.86
C ASN A 303 -47.80 -38.25 -20.78
N LEU A 304 -46.47 -38.43 -20.66
CA LEU A 304 -45.74 -39.45 -21.43
C LEU A 304 -45.75 -40.83 -20.75
N ARG A 305 -45.92 -40.91 -19.42
CA ARG A 305 -45.90 -42.20 -18.69
C ARG A 305 -47.29 -42.80 -18.44
N THR A 306 -48.34 -41.98 -18.32
CA THR A 306 -49.73 -42.46 -18.23
C THR A 306 -50.29 -42.85 -19.60
N CYS A 307 -49.99 -42.10 -20.68
CA CYS A 307 -50.38 -42.51 -22.04
C CYS A 307 -49.74 -43.85 -22.48
N GLN A 308 -48.51 -44.17 -22.05
CA GLN A 308 -47.89 -45.46 -22.37
C GLN A 308 -48.50 -46.64 -21.58
N LYS A 309 -49.05 -46.41 -20.39
CA LYS A 309 -49.72 -47.45 -19.58
C LYS A 309 -51.18 -47.66 -20.03
N ASP A 310 -51.87 -46.60 -20.44
CA ASP A 310 -53.28 -46.69 -20.86
C ASP A 310 -53.44 -47.17 -22.31
N VAL A 311 -52.48 -46.88 -23.22
CA VAL A 311 -52.44 -47.52 -24.56
C VAL A 311 -52.10 -49.01 -24.46
N LYS A 312 -51.32 -49.43 -23.47
CA LYS A 312 -51.01 -50.86 -23.24
C LYS A 312 -52.21 -51.62 -22.65
N LYS A 313 -53.02 -50.97 -21.80
CA LYS A 313 -54.27 -51.54 -21.26
C LYS A 313 -55.47 -51.48 -22.22
N ARG A 314 -55.55 -50.50 -23.13
CA ARG A 314 -56.65 -50.44 -24.13
C ARG A 314 -56.43 -51.33 -25.36
N LYS A 315 -55.19 -51.64 -25.74
CA LYS A 315 -54.91 -52.66 -26.78
C LYS A 315 -55.28 -54.10 -26.36
N GLU A 316 -55.49 -54.35 -25.07
CA GLU A 316 -55.99 -55.64 -24.57
C GLU A 316 -57.53 -55.70 -24.47
N ASN A 317 -58.24 -54.57 -24.46
CA ASN A 317 -59.70 -54.52 -24.23
C ASN A 317 -60.58 -54.04 -25.41
N GLU A 318 -60.05 -53.43 -26.48
CA GLU A 318 -60.83 -53.08 -27.68
C GLU A 318 -60.79 -54.16 -28.78
N LYS A 319 -60.94 -55.43 -28.36
CA LYS A 319 -61.22 -56.57 -29.25
C LYS A 319 -62.63 -57.16 -29.06
N GLY A 320 -63.54 -56.46 -28.38
CA GLY A 320 -64.93 -56.90 -28.22
C GLY A 320 -65.93 -55.73 -28.20
N ASP A 321 -67.00 -55.87 -28.99
CA ASP A 321 -68.28 -55.15 -29.01
C ASP A 321 -68.32 -53.66 -29.38
N GLU A 322 -68.91 -53.21 -30.50
CA GLU A 322 -70.27 -53.32 -31.09
C GLU A 322 -71.30 -52.24 -30.64
N ARG A 323 -71.80 -51.50 -31.65
CA ARG A 323 -73.16 -50.92 -31.87
C ARG A 323 -73.78 -49.90 -30.89
N GLY A 324 -74.42 -48.87 -31.46
CA GLY A 324 -75.77 -48.44 -31.00
C GLY A 324 -76.05 -46.96 -30.68
N ASN A 325 -76.23 -46.15 -31.72
CA ASN A 325 -77.28 -45.13 -31.99
C ASN A 325 -78.13 -44.40 -30.90
N GLY A 326 -78.17 -43.05 -31.01
CA GLY A 326 -79.36 -42.16 -30.98
C GLY A 326 -79.99 -41.73 -29.63
N ILE A 327 -80.71 -40.61 -29.46
CA ILE A 327 -81.14 -39.47 -30.28
C ILE A 327 -81.94 -38.48 -29.35
N LYS A 328 -81.79 -37.15 -29.55
CA LYS A 328 -82.75 -36.00 -29.30
C LYS A 328 -83.24 -35.69 -27.85
N ASN A 329 -83.69 -34.47 -27.44
CA ASN A 329 -83.73 -33.07 -27.93
C ASN A 329 -84.30 -32.15 -26.80
N GLY A 330 -83.99 -30.84 -26.84
CA GLY A 330 -84.82 -29.69 -26.34
C GLY A 330 -84.40 -29.05 -25.00
N LYS A 331 -83.60 -27.95 -24.96
CA LYS A 331 -83.96 -26.50 -24.93
C LYS A 331 -84.86 -26.08 -23.74
N GLU A 332 -84.59 -25.05 -22.92
CA GLU A 332 -83.77 -23.83 -23.09
C GLU A 332 -83.46 -23.18 -21.72
N GLY A 333 -82.31 -22.51 -21.57
CA GLY A 333 -82.07 -21.52 -20.49
C GLY A 333 -80.64 -21.41 -19.92
N VAL A 334 -79.97 -20.29 -20.22
CA VAL A 334 -78.91 -19.61 -19.42
C VAL A 334 -77.41 -19.93 -19.70
N LYS A 335 -76.68 -18.86 -20.09
CA LYS A 335 -75.24 -18.50 -19.97
C LYS A 335 -74.15 -19.58 -20.16
N LYS A 336 -73.22 -19.34 -21.11
CA LYS A 336 -71.77 -19.06 -20.91
C LYS A 336 -70.94 -19.39 -22.17
N ASP A 337 -69.95 -18.53 -22.40
CA ASP A 337 -68.60 -18.74 -22.92
C ASP A 337 -68.41 -19.56 -24.20
N GLY A 338 -68.02 -18.83 -25.25
CA GLY A 338 -67.63 -19.35 -26.56
C GLY A 338 -66.30 -20.10 -26.55
N ALA A 339 -66.28 -21.15 -27.36
CA ALA A 339 -65.17 -22.03 -27.66
C ALA A 339 -64.11 -21.38 -28.57
N VAL A 340 -62.85 -21.81 -28.44
CA VAL A 340 -61.85 -21.81 -29.54
C VAL A 340 -61.07 -23.13 -29.54
N GLU A 341 -60.84 -23.63 -30.75
CA GLU A 341 -60.35 -24.94 -31.20
C GLU A 341 -59.03 -25.48 -30.61
N VAL A 342 -59.00 -26.82 -30.55
CA VAL A 342 -57.83 -27.70 -30.42
C VAL A 342 -57.33 -28.09 -31.83
N LYS A 343 -56.15 -27.61 -32.22
CA LYS A 343 -55.38 -28.13 -33.36
C LYS A 343 -53.91 -28.23 -32.95
N GLY A 344 -53.39 -29.43 -32.70
CA GLY A 344 -51.98 -29.59 -32.37
C GLY A 344 -51.50 -30.96 -31.88
N CYS A 345 -52.28 -32.03 -32.08
CA CYS A 345 -51.87 -33.38 -31.63
C CYS A 345 -51.82 -34.38 -32.79
N VAL A 346 -51.16 -34.00 -33.89
CA VAL A 346 -50.72 -34.91 -34.96
C VAL A 346 -49.47 -34.28 -35.59
N LYS A 347 -48.30 -34.39 -34.94
CA LYS A 347 -46.94 -34.12 -35.48
C LYS A 347 -45.94 -34.03 -34.31
N ALA A 348 -45.54 -35.17 -33.75
CA ALA A 348 -44.30 -35.31 -32.96
C ALA A 348 -44.16 -36.78 -32.51
N THR A 349 -44.23 -37.71 -33.46
CA THR A 349 -43.83 -39.10 -33.28
C THR A 349 -42.79 -39.40 -34.35
N LYS A 350 -41.57 -38.90 -34.12
CA LYS A 350 -40.29 -39.25 -34.77
C LYS A 350 -39.26 -38.27 -34.17
N GLU A 351 -38.12 -38.80 -33.73
CA GLU A 351 -37.07 -38.11 -32.94
C GLU A 351 -37.47 -37.98 -31.45
N GLU A 352 -36.84 -38.58 -30.45
CA GLU A 352 -35.47 -39.07 -30.31
C GLU A 352 -35.41 -40.27 -29.34
N GLU A 353 -34.93 -41.41 -29.84
CA GLU A 353 -34.17 -42.37 -29.04
C GLU A 353 -32.68 -42.02 -29.20
N LYS A 354 -31.99 -41.56 -28.14
CA LYS A 354 -30.62 -42.00 -27.83
C LYS A 354 -30.05 -41.44 -26.52
N LYS A 355 -29.77 -42.40 -25.62
CA LYS A 355 -28.68 -42.49 -24.64
C LYS A 355 -28.68 -41.56 -23.41
N VAL A 356 -29.14 -42.19 -22.33
CA VAL A 356 -28.70 -42.07 -20.93
C VAL A 356 -27.46 -42.97 -20.71
N LYS A 357 -26.44 -42.52 -19.95
CA LYS A 357 -25.90 -43.18 -18.74
C LYS A 357 -24.60 -42.53 -18.24
N LEU A 358 -24.68 -41.96 -17.03
CA LEU A 358 -23.61 -42.01 -16.03
C LEU A 358 -23.56 -43.43 -15.43
N THR A 359 -22.37 -43.87 -15.00
CA THR A 359 -22.17 -44.52 -13.69
C THR A 359 -20.74 -44.33 -13.19
N ALA A 360 -20.65 -44.07 -11.90
CA ALA A 360 -19.44 -44.01 -11.10
C ALA A 360 -18.97 -45.39 -10.61
N ALA A 361 -17.79 -45.37 -9.98
CA ALA A 361 -17.23 -46.32 -8.99
C ALA A 361 -16.40 -47.51 -9.50
N GLY A 362 -15.23 -47.71 -8.85
CA GLY A 362 -14.51 -48.98 -8.85
C GLY A 362 -12.99 -48.85 -8.68
N ALA A 363 -12.51 -49.14 -7.47
CA ALA A 363 -11.11 -49.22 -7.06
C ALA A 363 -10.30 -50.31 -7.80
N GLY A 364 -8.97 -50.20 -7.76
CA GLY A 364 -8.06 -51.29 -8.14
C GLY A 364 -6.58 -50.93 -8.00
N ALA A 365 -5.93 -51.51 -7.00
CA ALA A 365 -4.49 -51.48 -6.78
C ALA A 365 -3.72 -52.27 -7.87
N GLY A 366 -2.48 -51.86 -8.15
CA GLY A 366 -1.57 -52.59 -9.01
C GLY A 366 -0.12 -52.21 -8.72
N ALA A 367 0.60 -53.14 -8.11
CA ALA A 367 2.04 -53.10 -7.86
C ALA A 367 2.84 -53.29 -9.17
N GLY A 368 4.04 -52.74 -9.22
CA GLY A 368 5.01 -52.98 -10.29
C GLY A 368 6.41 -52.56 -9.87
N ALA A 369 7.22 -53.54 -9.48
CA ALA A 369 8.61 -53.42 -9.09
C ALA A 369 9.55 -53.16 -10.28
N GLY A 370 10.71 -52.57 -10.00
CA GLY A 370 11.83 -52.45 -10.94
C GLY A 370 13.09 -51.91 -10.25
N ALA A 371 13.86 -52.81 -9.63
CA ALA A 371 15.29 -52.64 -9.36
C ALA A 371 16.06 -52.60 -10.70
N GLY A 372 17.27 -52.05 -10.87
CA GLY A 372 18.29 -51.49 -10.00
C GLY A 372 19.57 -51.27 -10.81
N THR A 373 20.68 -50.97 -10.12
CA THR A 373 22.09 -50.84 -10.57
C THR A 373 22.47 -49.49 -11.19
N GLY A 374 23.57 -48.82 -10.82
CA GLY A 374 24.61 -49.10 -9.82
C GLY A 374 25.70 -48.01 -9.79
N THR A 375 26.52 -48.06 -8.73
CA THR A 375 27.93 -47.59 -8.59
C THR A 375 28.23 -46.08 -8.73
N GLY A 376 29.00 -45.41 -7.87
CA GLY A 376 29.76 -45.82 -6.69
C GLY A 376 30.66 -44.69 -6.17
N VAL A 377 31.18 -44.92 -4.95
CA VAL A 377 32.46 -44.48 -4.35
C VAL A 377 32.66 -43.00 -3.98
N GLY A 378 33.00 -42.77 -2.70
CA GLY A 378 33.64 -41.52 -2.24
C GLY A 378 33.49 -41.22 -0.75
N ALA A 379 33.88 -42.13 0.13
CA ALA A 379 33.99 -41.87 1.57
C ALA A 379 35.29 -41.10 1.88
N VAL A 380 35.20 -40.00 2.63
CA VAL A 380 36.33 -39.44 3.36
C VAL A 380 35.88 -39.18 4.80
N ALA A 381 36.37 -40.01 5.71
CA ALA A 381 36.25 -39.85 7.14
C ALA A 381 37.32 -38.85 7.62
N GLY A 382 36.94 -37.93 8.50
CA GLY A 382 37.84 -36.95 9.11
C GLY A 382 37.38 -36.56 10.51
N ALA A 383 37.93 -37.30 11.49
CA ALA A 383 38.17 -36.97 12.89
C ALA A 383 37.18 -36.06 13.65
N VAL A 384 36.42 -36.69 14.55
CA VAL A 384 35.83 -36.07 15.74
C VAL A 384 36.95 -35.89 16.76
N ALA A 385 37.24 -34.66 17.15
CA ALA A 385 38.00 -34.35 18.35
C ALA A 385 37.02 -34.00 19.47
N GLU A 386 36.82 -34.92 20.41
CA GLU A 386 36.19 -34.63 21.70
C GLU A 386 37.11 -33.71 22.50
N THR A 387 36.58 -32.59 22.98
CA THR A 387 37.20 -31.79 24.03
C THR A 387 36.14 -31.45 25.06
N THR A 388 36.19 -32.16 26.17
CA THR A 388 35.42 -31.93 27.38
C THR A 388 35.99 -30.71 28.12
N THR A 389 35.35 -29.55 27.96
CA THR A 389 35.63 -28.35 28.78
C THR A 389 34.38 -27.48 28.89
N ALA A 390 34.00 -27.14 30.13
CA ALA A 390 33.03 -26.12 30.57
C ALA A 390 31.88 -25.79 29.58
N VAL A 391 30.66 -26.25 29.89
CA VAL A 391 29.43 -25.89 29.15
C VAL A 391 29.40 -24.38 28.94
N SER A 392 29.56 -23.93 27.70
CA SER A 392 29.64 -22.49 27.41
C SER A 392 28.30 -21.85 27.77
N LYS A 393 28.27 -20.55 28.11
CA LYS A 393 27.02 -19.82 28.43
C LYS A 393 25.95 -20.02 27.33
N ASN A 394 26.38 -20.16 26.08
CA ASN A 394 25.52 -20.44 24.93
C ASN A 394 24.95 -21.86 24.95
N ASP A 395 25.72 -22.86 25.37
CA ASP A 395 25.26 -24.25 25.45
C ASP A 395 24.21 -24.42 26.55
N ALA A 396 24.38 -23.71 27.67
CA ALA A 396 23.37 -23.65 28.74
C ALA A 396 22.08 -22.96 28.27
N HIS A 397 22.18 -21.88 27.50
CA HIS A 397 21.02 -21.22 26.88
C HIS A 397 20.30 -22.15 25.91
N CYS A 398 21.03 -22.82 25.02
CA CYS A 398 20.45 -23.78 24.09
C CYS A 398 19.72 -24.92 24.80
N ALA A 399 20.31 -25.47 25.87
CA ALA A 399 19.69 -26.52 26.67
C ALA A 399 18.37 -26.06 27.30
N LYS A 400 18.29 -24.80 27.78
CA LYS A 400 17.07 -24.21 28.35
C LYS A 400 15.89 -24.20 27.38
N TYR A 401 16.16 -24.05 26.09
CA TYR A 401 15.15 -24.07 25.03
C TYR A 401 15.04 -25.42 24.30
N ASN A 402 15.67 -26.46 24.85
CA ASN A 402 15.75 -27.79 24.25
C ASN A 402 16.17 -27.72 22.77
N PHE A 403 17.15 -26.87 22.48
CA PHE A 403 17.65 -26.61 21.14
C PHE A 403 19.07 -27.17 21.00
N ASP A 404 19.29 -27.93 19.93
CA ASP A 404 20.58 -28.47 19.53
C ASP A 404 20.77 -28.12 18.05
N LYS A 405 21.71 -27.22 17.76
CA LYS A 405 21.92 -26.69 16.40
C LYS A 405 22.24 -27.81 15.42
N THR A 406 23.07 -28.78 15.81
CA THR A 406 23.49 -29.88 14.94
C THR A 406 22.32 -30.79 14.61
N LYS A 407 21.52 -31.17 15.63
CA LYS A 407 20.32 -31.99 15.42
C LYS A 407 19.26 -31.28 14.58
N TRP A 408 19.04 -29.99 14.84
CA TRP A 408 18.10 -29.20 14.06
C TRP A 408 18.53 -29.13 12.59
N VAL A 409 19.80 -28.78 12.31
CA VAL A 409 20.32 -28.76 10.94
C VAL A 409 20.19 -30.13 10.30
N GLN A 410 20.49 -31.23 10.99
CA GLN A 410 20.31 -32.58 10.44
C GLN A 410 18.86 -32.88 10.06
N SER A 411 17.89 -32.40 10.83
CA SER A 411 16.45 -32.59 10.59
C SER A 411 15.91 -31.85 9.37
N LEU A 412 16.59 -30.80 8.90
CA LEU A 412 16.18 -30.03 7.73
C LEU A 412 16.34 -30.84 6.43
N SER A 413 15.38 -30.68 5.51
CA SER A 413 15.49 -31.15 4.14
C SER A 413 16.67 -30.49 3.41
N GLN A 414 17.12 -31.07 2.28
CA GLN A 414 18.21 -30.46 1.50
C GLN A 414 17.84 -29.06 0.98
N GLU A 415 16.58 -28.84 0.59
CA GLU A 415 16.14 -27.52 0.15
C GLU A 415 16.17 -26.50 1.28
N GLU A 416 15.67 -26.87 2.47
CA GLU A 416 15.69 -25.99 3.64
C GLU A 416 17.12 -25.65 4.06
N LYS A 417 18.04 -26.62 4.08
CA LYS A 417 19.46 -26.38 4.35
C LYS A 417 20.03 -25.32 3.40
N ARG A 418 19.76 -25.45 2.10
CA ARG A 418 20.20 -24.51 1.08
C ARG A 418 19.58 -23.12 1.24
N LEU A 419 18.30 -23.04 1.60
CA LEU A 419 17.58 -21.78 1.79
C LEU A 419 18.00 -21.07 3.08
N LEU A 420 18.29 -21.82 4.15
CA LEU A 420 18.55 -21.34 5.50
C LEU A 420 20.04 -21.26 5.87
N GLN A 421 20.95 -21.52 4.91
CA GLN A 421 22.39 -21.55 5.17
C GLN A 421 22.88 -20.26 5.86
N LEU A 422 22.38 -19.11 5.41
CA LEU A 422 22.77 -17.82 5.97
C LEU A 422 22.36 -17.68 7.44
N GLU A 423 21.15 -18.11 7.80
CA GLU A 423 20.63 -18.05 9.16
C GLU A 423 21.36 -19.04 10.07
N ILE A 424 21.70 -20.22 9.55
CA ILE A 424 22.50 -21.23 10.25
C ILE A 424 23.87 -20.65 10.61
N ASP A 425 24.49 -19.89 9.71
CA ASP A 425 25.86 -19.39 9.88
C ASP A 425 25.91 -18.08 10.67
N GLU A 426 24.99 -17.15 10.39
CA GLU A 426 25.11 -15.75 10.83
C GLU A 426 24.17 -15.37 11.97
N LEU A 427 23.09 -16.11 12.23
CA LEU A 427 22.19 -15.78 13.35
C LEU A 427 22.85 -16.19 14.67
N HIS A 428 22.95 -15.27 15.62
CA HIS A 428 23.56 -15.58 16.92
C HIS A 428 22.81 -16.72 17.61
N ILE A 429 23.55 -17.62 18.26
CA ILE A 429 23.03 -18.88 18.78
C ILE A 429 21.87 -18.70 19.77
N THR A 430 21.89 -17.64 20.57
CA THR A 430 20.80 -17.34 21.52
C THR A 430 19.50 -17.01 20.81
N TRP A 431 19.57 -16.31 19.67
CA TRP A 431 18.42 -15.99 18.82
C TRP A 431 17.97 -17.18 17.99
N LEU A 432 18.92 -17.95 17.46
CA LEU A 432 18.63 -19.16 16.70
C LEU A 432 17.84 -20.17 17.53
N ALA A 433 18.19 -20.34 18.82
CA ALA A 433 17.47 -21.20 19.74
C ALA A 433 15.99 -20.79 19.94
N LEU A 434 15.66 -19.51 19.79
CA LEU A 434 14.29 -18.98 19.90
C LEU A 434 13.53 -19.00 18.57
N LEU A 435 14.25 -18.83 17.45
CA LEU A 435 13.66 -18.57 16.13
C LEU A 435 13.68 -19.79 15.20
N TYR A 436 14.35 -20.90 15.53
CA TYR A 436 14.53 -22.03 14.60
C TYR A 436 13.22 -22.56 14.00
N ARG A 437 12.12 -22.56 14.77
CA ARG A 437 10.78 -22.96 14.29
C ARG A 437 10.16 -21.95 13.35
N GLU A 438 10.48 -20.67 13.54
CA GLU A 438 10.02 -19.58 12.68
C GLU A 438 10.68 -19.67 11.30
N LEU A 439 11.98 -19.98 11.27
CA LEU A 439 12.78 -20.09 10.04
C LEU A 439 12.26 -21.19 9.11
N THR A 440 11.66 -22.25 9.64
CA THR A 440 11.10 -23.36 8.85
C THR A 440 9.66 -23.12 8.38
N LYS A 441 9.04 -21.97 8.71
CA LYS A 441 7.68 -21.70 8.26
C LYS A 441 7.63 -21.39 6.76
N PRO A 442 6.51 -21.75 6.07
CA PRO A 442 6.39 -21.55 4.63
C PRO A 442 6.64 -20.11 4.14
N TYR A 443 6.17 -19.11 4.89
CA TYR A 443 6.37 -17.70 4.51
C TYR A 443 7.85 -17.31 4.51
N PHE A 444 8.62 -17.79 5.49
CA PHE A 444 10.05 -17.48 5.60
C PHE A 444 10.83 -18.19 4.50
N LEU A 445 10.51 -19.46 4.21
CA LEU A 445 11.11 -20.18 3.09
C LEU A 445 10.79 -19.49 1.74
N ASN A 446 9.58 -18.97 1.57
CA ASN A 446 9.21 -18.18 0.38
C ASN A 446 10.00 -16.87 0.29
N LEU A 447 10.21 -16.17 1.42
CA LEU A 447 11.10 -15.01 1.49
C LEU A 447 12.52 -15.38 1.03
N LYS A 448 13.07 -16.50 1.50
CA LYS A 448 14.42 -16.95 1.09
C LYS A 448 14.49 -17.26 -0.41
N ARG A 449 13.46 -17.90 -0.98
CA ARG A 449 13.36 -18.13 -2.44
C ARG A 449 13.32 -16.82 -3.22
N PHE A 450 12.53 -15.85 -2.76
CA PHE A 450 12.48 -14.51 -3.34
C PHE A 450 13.85 -13.84 -3.36
N LEU A 451 14.59 -13.87 -2.23
CA LEU A 451 15.93 -13.26 -2.16
C LEU A 451 16.94 -13.97 -3.06
N GLN A 452 16.89 -15.31 -3.16
CA GLN A 452 17.72 -16.04 -4.12
C GLN A 452 17.38 -15.66 -5.56
N GLN A 453 16.11 -15.47 -5.88
CA GLN A 453 15.70 -14.98 -7.19
C GLN A 453 16.25 -13.58 -7.47
N GLN A 454 16.22 -12.65 -6.49
CA GLN A 454 16.81 -11.32 -6.66
C GLN A 454 18.31 -11.40 -7.00
N GLN A 455 19.03 -12.32 -6.34
CA GLN A 455 20.44 -12.56 -6.61
C GLN A 455 20.67 -13.15 -8.02
N LEU A 456 19.83 -14.10 -8.46
CA LEU A 456 19.89 -14.67 -9.81
C LEU A 456 19.58 -13.63 -10.90
N GLU A 457 18.76 -12.63 -10.59
CA GLU A 457 18.46 -11.49 -11.46
C GLU A 457 19.57 -10.41 -11.44
N ASN A 458 20.73 -10.68 -10.82
CA ASN A 458 21.86 -9.74 -10.68
C ASN A 458 21.47 -8.40 -10.02
N LYS A 459 20.45 -8.39 -9.16
CA LYS A 459 20.11 -7.20 -8.38
C LYS A 459 21.11 -6.98 -7.26
N THR A 460 21.48 -5.71 -7.04
CA THR A 460 22.30 -5.34 -5.90
C THR A 460 21.40 -5.19 -4.68
N ILE A 461 21.58 -6.07 -3.69
CA ILE A 461 20.81 -6.08 -2.45
C ILE A 461 21.70 -5.63 -1.29
N PHE A 462 21.16 -4.74 -0.44
CA PHE A 462 21.77 -4.30 0.80
C PHE A 462 21.00 -4.80 2.02
N PRO A 463 21.66 -5.00 3.18
CA PRO A 463 23.13 -5.04 3.33
C PRO A 463 23.72 -6.28 2.64
N LYS A 464 25.05 -6.42 2.65
CA LYS A 464 25.70 -7.67 2.16
C LYS A 464 25.15 -8.86 2.95
N SER A 465 25.05 -10.03 2.33
CA SER A 465 24.35 -11.19 2.92
C SER A 465 24.79 -11.52 4.34
N LYS A 466 26.10 -11.57 4.61
CA LYS A 466 26.68 -11.83 5.93
C LYS A 466 26.29 -10.82 7.02
N ASP A 467 25.88 -9.62 6.61
CA ASP A 467 25.57 -8.50 7.49
C ASP A 467 24.05 -8.40 7.77
N ILE A 468 23.19 -9.17 7.08
CA ILE A 468 21.72 -9.15 7.28
C ILE A 468 21.33 -9.38 8.74
N TYR A 469 22.07 -10.25 9.44
CA TYR A 469 21.81 -10.65 10.82
C TYR A 469 22.73 -10.00 11.86
N SER A 470 23.45 -8.92 11.49
CA SER A 470 24.36 -8.21 12.41
C SER A 470 23.68 -7.78 13.71
N TRP A 471 22.42 -7.34 13.66
CA TRP A 471 21.62 -7.00 14.85
C TRP A 471 21.58 -8.13 15.89
N SER A 472 21.56 -9.40 15.45
CA SER A 472 21.46 -10.55 16.35
C SER A 472 22.81 -10.90 16.99
N LYS A 473 23.90 -10.71 16.24
CA LYS A 473 25.27 -11.00 16.66
C LYS A 473 25.78 -9.95 17.64
N LEU A 474 25.46 -8.69 17.36
CA LEU A 474 25.89 -7.56 18.17
C LEU A 474 25.04 -7.43 19.43
N THR A 475 23.77 -7.80 19.38
CA THR A 475 22.89 -7.77 20.55
C THR A 475 22.25 -9.14 20.81
N PRO A 476 22.93 -10.04 21.56
CA PRO A 476 22.33 -11.26 22.08
C PRO A 476 21.06 -10.97 22.89
N VAL A 477 20.11 -11.91 22.89
CA VAL A 477 18.77 -11.69 23.46
C VAL A 477 18.78 -11.39 24.96
N ASP A 478 19.77 -11.89 25.71
CA ASP A 478 19.95 -11.68 27.15
C ASP A 478 20.59 -10.33 27.49
N ASN A 479 21.16 -9.64 26.49
CA ASN A 479 21.85 -8.37 26.69
C ASN A 479 21.00 -7.15 26.29
N ILE A 480 19.73 -7.33 25.93
CA ILE A 480 18.89 -6.22 25.44
C ILE A 480 18.56 -5.25 26.58
N LYS A 481 18.93 -3.98 26.41
CA LYS A 481 18.53 -2.86 27.29
C LYS A 481 17.55 -1.91 26.60
N CYS A 482 17.66 -1.77 25.28
CA CYS A 482 16.77 -0.93 24.49
C CYS A 482 16.53 -1.56 23.10
N LEU A 483 15.31 -1.46 22.59
CA LEU A 483 14.93 -1.82 21.22
C LEU A 483 14.62 -0.54 20.44
N ILE A 484 15.30 -0.33 19.32
CA ILE A 484 15.02 0.75 18.36
C ILE A 484 14.55 0.13 17.05
N LEU A 485 13.40 0.57 16.54
CA LEU A 485 12.81 0.06 15.31
C LEU A 485 13.04 1.00 14.12
N GLY A 486 13.72 0.48 13.10
CA GLY A 486 13.80 1.09 11.78
C GLY A 486 12.76 0.54 10.80
N GLN A 487 12.64 1.17 9.64
CA GLN A 487 11.71 0.74 8.58
C GLN A 487 12.39 -0.29 7.67
N ASP A 488 13.37 0.16 6.90
CA ASP A 488 14.19 -0.64 5.99
C ASP A 488 15.65 -0.17 6.06
N PRO A 489 16.62 -0.96 5.56
CA PRO A 489 18.02 -0.55 5.53
C PRO A 489 18.21 0.64 4.59
N TYR A 490 19.28 1.41 4.79
CA TYR A 490 19.69 2.42 3.82
C TYR A 490 20.00 1.77 2.46
N HIS A 491 19.45 2.37 1.39
CA HIS A 491 19.45 1.78 0.06
C HIS A 491 20.58 2.25 -0.86
N ASN A 492 21.54 3.06 -0.40
CA ASN A 492 22.71 3.42 -1.20
C ASN A 492 23.94 2.57 -0.86
N TYR A 493 24.90 2.56 -1.77
CA TYR A 493 26.16 1.84 -1.61
C TYR A 493 26.88 2.22 -0.32
N ASN A 494 27.47 1.20 0.33
CA ASN A 494 28.31 1.33 1.52
C ASN A 494 27.64 1.97 2.75
N GLN A 495 26.30 2.01 2.80
CA GLN A 495 25.55 2.51 3.95
C GLN A 495 25.12 1.39 4.89
N ALA A 496 24.22 0.51 4.44
CA ALA A 496 23.60 -0.49 5.31
C ALA A 496 24.57 -1.64 5.68
N HIS A 497 24.57 -1.99 6.97
CA HIS A 497 25.37 -3.09 7.53
C HIS A 497 24.61 -3.96 8.55
N GLY A 498 23.28 -3.92 8.49
CA GLY A 498 22.40 -4.78 9.30
C GLY A 498 21.91 -4.20 10.61
N LEU A 499 22.22 -2.93 10.90
CA LEU A 499 21.68 -2.16 12.03
C LEU A 499 20.77 -1.03 11.54
N ALA A 500 19.65 -0.82 12.22
CA ALA A 500 18.76 0.32 11.96
C ALA A 500 19.47 1.66 12.24
N PHE A 501 19.25 2.67 11.40
CA PHE A 501 19.81 4.03 11.53
C PHE A 501 21.35 4.16 11.49
N SER A 502 22.10 3.06 11.39
CA SER A 502 23.56 3.09 11.36
C SER A 502 24.11 2.97 9.94
N VAL A 503 25.22 3.65 9.69
CA VAL A 503 26.00 3.53 8.45
C VAL A 503 27.48 3.29 8.75
N LEU A 504 28.17 2.55 7.88
CA LEU A 504 29.62 2.37 8.00
C LEU A 504 30.39 3.55 7.39
N GLU A 505 31.54 3.85 7.96
CA GLU A 505 32.54 4.72 7.33
C GLU A 505 32.93 4.16 5.94
N PRO A 506 33.18 5.00 4.92
CA PRO A 506 33.26 6.48 4.96
C PRO A 506 31.91 7.19 4.72
N SER A 507 30.78 6.48 4.82
CA SER A 507 29.47 7.09 4.57
C SER A 507 29.14 8.13 5.63
N LYS A 508 28.81 9.34 5.18
CA LYS A 508 28.36 10.41 6.09
C LYS A 508 27.06 10.00 6.78
N PRO A 509 26.86 10.40 8.05
CA PRO A 509 25.59 10.24 8.75
C PRO A 509 24.41 10.75 7.92
N PRO A 510 23.38 9.91 7.65
CA PRO A 510 22.21 10.35 6.92
C PRO A 510 21.38 11.37 7.72
N PRO A 511 20.47 12.14 7.09
CA PRO A 511 19.72 13.19 7.78
C PRO A 511 18.97 12.74 9.03
N SER A 512 18.39 11.52 9.01
CA SER A 512 17.73 10.94 10.18
C SER A 512 18.71 10.71 11.34
N LEU A 513 19.92 10.25 11.07
CA LEU A 513 20.95 10.03 12.09
C LEU A 513 21.50 11.35 12.65
N ILE A 514 21.68 12.35 11.79
CA ILE A 514 22.04 13.71 12.24
C ILE A 514 20.98 14.25 13.21
N ASN A 515 19.70 14.01 12.94
CA ASN A 515 18.63 14.42 13.84
C ASN A 515 18.59 13.62 15.15
N ILE A 516 18.98 12.34 15.13
CA ILE A 516 19.21 11.55 16.35
C ILE A 516 20.31 12.19 17.21
N TYR A 517 21.45 12.56 16.62
CA TYR A 517 22.52 13.25 17.36
C TYR A 517 22.09 14.62 17.89
N LYS A 518 21.31 15.39 17.14
CA LYS A 518 20.73 16.66 17.63
C LYS A 518 19.83 16.44 18.84
N THR A 519 18.97 15.42 18.82
CA THR A 519 18.12 15.09 19.99
C THR A 519 18.97 14.64 21.17
N LEU A 520 20.03 13.85 20.95
CA LEU A 520 20.96 13.45 22.01
C LEU A 520 21.66 14.66 22.64
N ALA A 521 22.13 15.61 21.85
CA ALA A 521 22.75 16.85 22.33
C ALA A 521 21.76 17.72 23.13
N ILE A 522 20.46 17.66 22.82
CA ILE A 522 19.41 18.33 23.60
C ILE A 522 19.16 17.60 24.92
N ASP A 523 19.11 16.27 24.90
CA ASP A 523 18.87 15.43 26.08
C ASP A 523 20.06 15.46 27.06
N TYR A 524 21.28 15.54 26.51
CA TYR A 524 22.57 15.52 27.20
C TYR A 524 23.46 16.65 26.65
N PRO A 525 23.51 17.82 27.31
CA PRO A 525 24.30 18.97 26.84
C PRO A 525 25.80 18.70 26.65
N ASP A 526 26.35 17.74 27.40
CA ASP A 526 27.76 17.33 27.31
C ASP A 526 28.02 16.31 26.17
N PHE A 527 26.99 15.90 25.44
CA PHE A 527 27.13 14.96 24.32
C PHE A 527 27.89 15.59 23.15
N VAL A 528 29.01 14.98 22.78
CA VAL A 528 29.80 15.37 21.62
C VAL A 528 29.25 14.68 20.38
N THR A 529 28.80 15.47 19.40
CA THR A 529 28.28 14.91 18.13
C THR A 529 29.42 14.25 17.36
N PRO A 530 29.35 12.93 17.10
CA PRO A 530 30.38 12.23 16.36
C PRO A 530 30.29 12.55 14.87
N LYS A 531 31.43 12.42 14.18
CA LYS A 531 31.50 12.53 12.71
C LYS A 531 31.05 11.23 12.03
N SER A 532 31.23 10.10 12.72
CA SER A 532 30.85 8.78 12.24
C SER A 532 29.36 8.55 12.33
N GLY A 533 28.83 7.71 11.43
CA GLY A 533 27.47 7.19 11.50
C GLY A 533 27.39 5.75 12.00
N ASP A 534 28.50 5.18 12.46
CA ASP A 534 28.56 3.82 12.95
C ASP A 534 28.06 3.75 14.40
N LEU A 535 26.99 2.98 14.60
CA LEU A 535 26.31 2.78 15.89
C LEU A 535 26.59 1.39 16.47
N THR A 536 27.61 0.69 15.94
CA THR A 536 27.99 -0.65 16.41
C THR A 536 28.27 -0.66 17.92
N LYS A 537 28.85 0.42 18.47
CA LYS A 537 29.07 0.58 19.92
C LYS A 537 27.76 0.47 20.71
N TRP A 538 26.70 1.17 20.30
CA TRP A 538 25.39 1.07 20.95
C TRP A 538 24.84 -0.36 20.93
N ALA A 539 24.98 -1.06 19.80
CA ALA A 539 24.47 -2.42 19.68
C ALA A 539 25.27 -3.42 20.54
N LYS A 540 26.60 -3.35 20.47
CA LYS A 540 27.53 -4.34 21.03
C LYS A 540 27.81 -4.14 22.52
N GLU A 541 28.03 -2.90 22.93
CA GLU A 541 28.49 -2.57 24.29
C GLU A 541 27.31 -2.19 25.19
N GLU A 542 26.32 -1.50 24.63
CA GLU A 542 25.20 -0.95 25.39
C GLU A 542 23.90 -1.75 25.31
N GLY A 543 23.88 -2.83 24.52
CA GLY A 543 22.71 -3.70 24.43
C GLY A 543 21.52 -3.07 23.70
N VAL A 544 21.78 -2.16 22.75
CA VAL A 544 20.73 -1.53 21.94
C VAL A 544 20.43 -2.40 20.72
N LEU A 545 19.32 -3.14 20.77
CA LEU A 545 18.82 -3.91 19.64
C LEU A 545 18.27 -2.97 18.55
N MET A 546 19.05 -2.76 17.48
CA MET A 546 18.68 -1.89 16.36
C MET A 546 18.13 -2.70 15.19
N LEU A 547 16.81 -2.83 15.12
CA LEU A 547 16.13 -3.76 14.21
C LEU A 547 15.29 -3.03 13.17
N ASN A 548 15.56 -3.26 11.88
CA ASN A 548 14.67 -2.81 10.80
C ASN A 548 13.47 -3.75 10.67
N ALA A 549 12.31 -3.23 10.27
CA ALA A 549 11.13 -4.04 9.98
C ALA A 549 11.34 -4.93 8.74
N VAL A 550 12.04 -4.41 7.73
CA VAL A 550 12.52 -5.14 6.56
C VAL A 550 14.04 -5.25 6.67
N LEU A 551 14.63 -6.44 6.52
CA LEU A 551 16.09 -6.63 6.74
C LEU A 551 16.95 -6.48 5.48
N THR A 552 16.33 -6.33 4.31
CA THR A 552 17.05 -6.16 3.04
C THR A 552 16.34 -5.16 2.15
N VAL A 553 17.07 -4.57 1.20
CA VAL A 553 16.55 -3.60 0.23
C VAL A 553 17.35 -3.69 -1.07
N GLU A 554 16.72 -3.39 -2.19
CA GLU A 554 17.40 -3.27 -3.48
C GLU A 554 18.06 -1.88 -3.57
N ALA A 555 19.25 -1.81 -4.16
CA ALA A 555 19.96 -0.56 -4.34
C ALA A 555 19.08 0.51 -4.99
N HIS A 556 19.08 1.70 -4.39
CA HIS A 556 18.30 2.88 -4.79
C HIS A 556 16.78 2.73 -4.77
N LYS A 557 16.24 1.66 -4.19
CA LYS A 557 14.79 1.43 -4.10
C LYS A 557 14.36 1.18 -2.66
N ALA A 558 14.10 2.26 -1.94
CA ALA A 558 13.54 2.19 -0.58
C ALA A 558 12.30 1.28 -0.54
N ASN A 559 12.19 0.46 0.51
CA ASN A 559 11.11 -0.51 0.73
C ASN A 559 10.87 -1.54 -0.38
N SER A 560 11.83 -1.79 -1.28
CA SER A 560 11.62 -2.73 -2.40
C SER A 560 11.31 -4.17 -1.96
N HIS A 561 11.71 -4.56 -0.75
CA HIS A 561 11.47 -5.89 -0.18
C HIS A 561 10.38 -5.89 0.90
N ALA A 562 9.58 -4.82 1.00
CA ALA A 562 8.40 -4.79 1.84
C ALA A 562 7.39 -5.86 1.40
N GLU A 563 6.62 -6.37 2.36
CA GLU A 563 5.58 -7.38 2.19
C GLU A 563 6.08 -8.74 1.65
N ARG A 564 7.40 -8.96 1.64
CA ARG A 564 8.01 -10.23 1.23
C ARG A 564 8.17 -11.23 2.37
N GLY A 565 7.84 -10.84 3.60
CA GLY A 565 7.84 -11.72 4.78
C GLY A 565 8.81 -11.29 5.89
N TRP A 566 9.67 -10.29 5.64
CA TRP A 566 10.58 -9.78 6.67
C TRP A 566 9.83 -9.21 7.87
N GLU A 567 8.71 -8.53 7.63
CA GLU A 567 7.90 -7.90 8.66
C GLU A 567 7.30 -8.91 9.63
N GLN A 568 6.89 -10.08 9.12
CA GLN A 568 6.39 -11.16 9.96
C GLN A 568 7.53 -11.76 10.79
N PHE A 569 8.70 -11.96 10.19
CA PHE A 569 9.87 -12.46 10.89
C PHE A 569 10.33 -11.50 12.00
N THR A 570 10.46 -10.20 11.70
CA THR A 570 10.91 -9.19 12.68
C THR A 570 9.88 -8.96 13.79
N GLU A 571 8.58 -9.16 13.52
CA GLU A 571 7.56 -9.23 14.56
C GLU A 571 7.77 -10.42 15.51
N GLU A 572 8.11 -11.61 14.99
CA GLU A 572 8.43 -12.75 15.85
C GLU A 572 9.73 -12.51 16.64
N VAL A 573 10.73 -11.82 16.08
CA VAL A 573 11.93 -11.40 16.82
C VAL A 573 11.56 -10.55 18.05
N ILE A 574 10.72 -9.51 17.85
CA ILE A 574 10.25 -8.64 18.94
C ILE A 574 9.48 -9.46 19.99
N LYS A 575 8.59 -10.36 19.54
CA LYS A 575 7.83 -11.23 20.41
C LYS A 575 8.72 -12.13 21.25
N GLN A 576 9.69 -12.81 20.64
CA GLN A 576 10.64 -13.68 21.34
C GLN A 576 11.49 -12.89 22.33
N ALA A 577 11.93 -11.67 21.98
CA ALA A 577 12.65 -10.80 22.89
C ALA A 577 11.84 -10.47 24.16
N ILE A 578 10.59 -10.05 23.98
CA ILE A 578 9.67 -9.72 25.08
C ILE A 578 9.38 -10.96 25.94
N GLU A 579 9.01 -12.08 25.31
CA GLU A 579 8.68 -13.32 26.02
C GLU A 579 9.89 -13.90 26.76
N TYR A 580 11.09 -13.78 26.19
CA TYR A 580 12.34 -14.22 26.81
C TYR A 580 12.54 -13.54 28.18
N HIS A 581 12.44 -12.21 28.23
CA HIS A 581 12.67 -11.45 29.46
C HIS A 581 11.59 -11.67 30.52
N VAL A 582 10.36 -12.00 30.10
CA VAL A 582 9.30 -12.39 31.04
C VAL A 582 9.55 -13.80 31.58
N LYS A 583 9.67 -14.81 30.71
CA LYS A 583 9.74 -16.23 31.09
C LYS A 583 10.96 -16.56 31.94
N ASN A 584 12.07 -15.85 31.71
CA ASN A 584 13.34 -16.13 32.39
C ASN A 584 13.59 -15.26 33.62
N GLY A 585 12.69 -14.33 33.94
CA GLY A 585 12.90 -13.41 35.05
C GLY A 585 13.98 -12.36 34.78
N GLU A 586 14.42 -12.18 33.54
CA GLU A 586 15.46 -11.19 33.18
C GLU A 586 14.98 -9.75 33.39
N LYS A 587 15.94 -8.82 33.40
CA LYS A 587 15.69 -7.39 33.48
C LYS A 587 14.80 -6.92 32.33
N GLY A 588 13.96 -5.94 32.60
CA GLY A 588 13.13 -5.34 31.57
C GLY A 588 13.91 -4.49 30.57
N PHE A 589 13.30 -4.07 29.46
CA PHE A 589 13.95 -3.18 28.49
C PHE A 589 13.01 -2.11 27.92
N VAL A 590 13.59 -1.05 27.36
CA VAL A 590 12.86 0.08 26.76
C VAL A 590 12.64 -0.16 25.26
N ILE A 591 11.46 0.17 24.76
CA ILE A 591 11.09 0.07 23.34
C ILE A 591 10.89 1.47 22.79
N MET A 592 11.76 1.89 21.87
CA MET A 592 11.68 3.16 21.17
C MET A 592 10.94 3.01 19.84
N ALA A 593 9.69 3.46 19.82
CA ALA A 593 8.82 3.41 18.65
C ALA A 593 8.73 4.78 17.97
N TRP A 594 9.67 5.04 17.06
CA TRP A 594 9.78 6.30 16.34
C TRP A 594 8.94 6.30 15.05
N GLY A 595 7.93 7.16 15.00
CA GLY A 595 6.99 7.27 13.88
C GLY A 595 5.86 6.24 13.91
N THR A 596 4.81 6.52 13.14
CA THR A 596 3.61 5.68 13.06
C THR A 596 3.88 4.23 12.67
N PRO A 597 4.78 3.90 11.71
CA PRO A 597 5.06 2.51 11.36
C PRO A 597 5.59 1.68 12.54
N ALA A 598 6.56 2.20 13.28
CA ALA A 598 7.12 1.53 14.46
C ALA A 598 6.07 1.40 15.57
N GLN A 599 5.26 2.44 15.80
CA GLN A 599 4.20 2.44 16.81
C GLN A 599 3.14 1.37 16.53
N ARG A 600 2.65 1.28 15.28
CA ARG A 600 1.67 0.25 14.87
C ARG A 600 2.20 -1.17 15.05
N ARG A 601 3.50 -1.39 14.82
CA ARG A 601 4.13 -2.69 15.02
C ARG A 601 4.14 -3.08 16.49
N ILE A 602 4.48 -2.14 17.38
CA ILE A 602 4.47 -2.36 18.83
C ILE A 602 3.04 -2.51 19.37
N GLU A 603 2.05 -1.87 18.75
CA GLU A 603 0.65 -1.96 19.18
C GLU A 603 0.10 -3.39 19.20
N LYS A 604 0.61 -4.27 18.33
CA LYS A 604 0.29 -5.71 18.32
C LYS A 604 0.63 -6.41 19.64
N PHE A 605 1.60 -5.88 20.39
CA PHE A 605 2.06 -6.41 21.66
C PHE A 605 1.53 -5.64 22.87
N ASN A 606 0.73 -4.58 22.68
CA ASN A 606 0.26 -3.70 23.77
C ASN A 606 -0.39 -4.46 24.92
N ARG A 607 -1.22 -5.48 24.62
CA ARG A 607 -1.86 -6.28 25.68
C ARG A 607 -0.81 -6.89 26.60
N PHE A 608 0.17 -7.59 26.02
CA PHE A 608 1.24 -8.25 26.76
C PHE A 608 2.16 -7.23 27.46
N LEU A 609 2.51 -6.14 26.79
CA LEU A 609 3.33 -5.07 27.36
C LEU A 609 2.62 -4.37 28.54
N ASN A 610 1.30 -4.17 28.48
CA ASN A 610 0.52 -3.58 29.55
C ASN A 610 0.40 -4.52 30.77
N GLU A 611 0.31 -5.83 30.54
CA GLU A 611 0.35 -6.86 31.59
C GLU A 611 1.72 -6.87 32.32
N HIS A 612 2.79 -6.42 31.65
CA HIS A 612 4.18 -6.39 32.14
C HIS A 612 4.80 -4.97 32.13
N LYS A 613 4.02 -3.94 32.45
CA LYS A 613 4.44 -2.52 32.40
C LYS A 613 5.60 -2.15 33.35
N ASP A 614 5.85 -2.97 34.36
CA ASP A 614 6.98 -2.88 35.27
C ASP A 614 8.29 -3.36 34.62
N LYS A 615 8.20 -4.22 33.61
CA LYS A 615 9.33 -4.73 32.82
C LYS A 615 9.53 -4.05 31.48
N PHE A 616 8.53 -3.39 30.90
CA PHE A 616 8.70 -2.77 29.59
C PHE A 616 8.17 -1.36 29.56
N LEU A 617 8.96 -0.44 29.01
CA LEU A 617 8.55 0.92 28.73
C LEU A 617 8.52 1.16 27.22
N VAL A 618 7.37 1.56 26.69
CA VAL A 618 7.24 1.98 25.30
C VAL A 618 7.32 3.50 25.21
N LEU A 619 8.38 4.02 24.59
CA LEU A 619 8.55 5.43 24.29
C LEU A 619 8.15 5.71 22.84
N LYS A 620 7.06 6.47 22.66
CA LYS A 620 6.53 6.84 21.35
C LYS A 620 6.90 8.30 21.03
N THR A 621 7.42 8.53 19.83
CA THR A 621 7.64 9.89 19.29
C THR A 621 7.49 9.87 17.77
N VAL A 622 7.53 11.02 17.12
CA VAL A 622 7.57 11.13 15.65
C VAL A 622 8.91 10.58 15.11
N HIS A 623 9.00 10.31 13.81
CA HIS A 623 10.21 9.75 13.22
C HIS A 623 11.35 10.81 13.16
N PRO A 624 12.64 10.43 13.28
CA PRO A 624 13.77 11.36 13.17
C PRO A 624 14.03 11.93 11.76
N SER A 625 13.28 11.51 10.74
CA SER A 625 13.39 12.06 9.38
C SER A 625 13.21 13.60 9.39
N PRO A 626 13.90 14.35 8.51
CA PRO A 626 13.69 15.80 8.35
C PRO A 626 12.22 16.20 8.23
N LEU A 627 11.38 15.36 7.60
CA LEU A 627 9.95 15.59 7.43
C LEU A 627 9.15 15.63 8.75
N SER A 628 9.71 15.11 9.85
CA SER A 628 8.98 14.99 11.12
C SER A 628 9.79 15.37 12.35
N ALA A 629 11.11 15.49 12.29
CA ALA A 629 11.94 15.75 13.46
C ALA A 629 11.52 17.04 14.20
N HIS A 630 11.25 18.12 13.45
CA HIS A 630 10.78 19.40 13.99
C HIS A 630 9.37 19.32 14.60
N ARG A 631 8.54 18.34 14.22
CA ARG A 631 7.17 18.16 14.73
C ARG A 631 7.13 17.55 16.14
N GLY A 632 8.27 17.14 16.70
CA GLY A 632 8.31 16.66 18.08
C GLY A 632 9.51 15.79 18.48
N PHE A 633 10.33 15.32 17.53
CA PHE A 633 11.44 14.42 17.86
C PHE A 633 12.48 15.10 18.75
N PHE A 634 12.90 16.32 18.38
CA PHE A 634 13.90 17.10 19.14
C PHE A 634 13.47 17.44 20.57
N ARG A 635 12.17 17.47 20.86
CA ARG A 635 11.63 17.78 22.20
C ARG A 635 11.15 16.55 22.95
N SER A 636 11.39 15.36 22.42
CA SER A 636 10.80 14.12 22.95
C SER A 636 11.46 13.60 24.23
N GLN A 637 12.68 14.04 24.54
CA GLN A 637 13.47 13.54 25.65
C GLN A 637 13.59 12.00 25.68
N VAL A 638 13.57 11.38 24.50
CA VAL A 638 13.42 9.92 24.37
C VAL A 638 14.62 9.17 24.94
N PHE A 639 15.84 9.70 24.80
CA PHE A 639 17.04 9.06 25.33
C PHE A 639 17.15 9.27 26.84
N LYS A 640 16.86 10.48 27.31
CA LYS A 640 16.80 10.79 28.74
C LYS A 640 15.76 9.95 29.49
N ASN A 641 14.56 9.81 28.92
CA ASN A 641 13.49 8.99 29.49
C ASN A 641 13.85 7.49 29.50
N CYS A 642 14.53 7.02 28.46
CA CYS A 642 15.04 5.65 28.39
C CYS A 642 16.03 5.36 29.53
N ASN A 643 17.07 6.18 29.67
CA ASN A 643 18.05 6.01 30.73
C ASN A 643 17.45 6.20 32.13
N THR A 644 16.53 7.15 32.31
CA THR A 644 15.82 7.35 33.58
C THR A 644 15.06 6.09 34.00
N TRP A 645 14.43 5.40 33.05
CA TRP A 645 13.70 4.17 33.34
C TRP A 645 14.66 2.99 33.60
N LEU A 646 15.71 2.86 32.79
CA LEU A 646 16.72 1.80 32.98
C LEU A 646 17.43 1.93 34.32
N GLU A 647 17.80 3.15 34.72
CA GLU A 647 18.49 3.38 36.00
C GLU A 647 17.59 2.99 37.17
N ARG A 648 16.29 3.35 37.11
CA ARG A 648 15.31 3.03 38.15
C ARG A 648 14.99 1.53 38.23
N ASN A 649 14.87 0.85 37.10
CA ASN A 649 14.37 -0.53 37.06
C ASN A 649 15.50 -1.57 37.04
N ASN A 650 16.65 -1.23 36.48
CA ASN A 650 17.75 -2.16 36.21
C ASN A 650 19.06 -1.77 36.90
N GLY A 651 19.17 -0.55 37.46
CA GLY A 651 20.40 -0.02 38.06
C GLY A 651 21.50 0.29 37.04
N GLU A 652 21.15 0.43 35.76
CA GLU A 652 22.08 0.62 34.65
C GLU A 652 21.57 1.73 33.71
N LYS A 653 22.48 2.34 32.96
CA LYS A 653 22.16 3.30 31.89
C LYS A 653 22.84 2.86 30.60
N ILE A 654 22.33 3.35 29.47
CA ILE A 654 23.03 3.27 28.18
C ILE A 654 23.94 4.49 28.05
N ASP A 655 25.21 4.27 27.75
CA ASP A 655 26.09 5.33 27.26
C ASP A 655 25.82 5.59 25.78
N TRP A 656 25.19 6.73 25.48
CA TRP A 656 24.91 7.12 24.10
C TRP A 656 26.12 7.74 23.39
N SER A 657 27.24 7.95 24.08
CA SER A 657 28.48 8.43 23.45
C SER A 657 29.05 7.41 22.47
N LEU A 658 29.45 7.90 21.29
CA LEU A 658 30.14 7.12 20.27
C LEU A 658 31.63 7.46 20.17
N VAL A 659 32.08 8.37 21.01
CA VAL A 659 33.49 8.75 21.13
C VAL A 659 34.01 8.08 22.40
N ASP A 660 35.13 7.39 22.30
CA ASP A 660 35.86 6.92 23.47
C ASP A 660 36.56 8.13 24.10
N GLU A 661 36.52 8.25 25.43
CA GLU A 661 37.17 9.34 26.18
C GLU A 661 38.69 9.42 25.93
#